data_AF-A0A7V2V2U2-F1
#
_entry.id   AF-A0A7V2V2U2-F1
#
_cell.length_a   1.000
_cell.length_b   1.000
_cell.length_c   1.000
_cell.angle_alpha   90.00
_cell.angle_beta   90.00
_cell.angle_gamma   90.00
#
_symmetry.space_group_name_H-M   'P 1'
#
loop_
_entity.id
_entity.type
_entity.pdbx_description
1 polymer ?
#
loop_
_entity_poly.entity_id
_entity_poly.type
_entity_poly.pdbx_seq_one_letter_code
_entity_poly.pdbx_strand_id
1 'polypeptide(L)'
;MVRIRPVEIALVLSAGLPASRADEILTFEAECAGMSGFRAHWDRVIPVAEDGERVVKDGVVKDRGQTAVWGGERPGPLAFDAVHRSLLIRFPGAAEKIAAALAAGKSVAKGELVLPYLDEELWPTGSGGADYPCPDGYRYRTNWGCDTLYRAQRPNWHAVAHLLRKPWRADAQIGPTYNAAVNGAVYWKRFGASDTAEDRFPAPLGPVEVSSYKPGGRMDVTAALTDSAYGKTLAERLRAIADCGFLVSKQEVYDARYFTGAYEWAVSTGPRAVLIKHPKLVVALHAGAGEKAVLPPPADVAALAARHREKPLGAPTAAVPSAAEIARLNEKFLARPSWMPEWQYAHVRQLMGLESGGRVEPFYYRLLPRHVINRARQSGEREAKPRIPAFDADYAVYLAWLDWVHGCPPRWWDGHLTGANNVTQWYNYREALPAPVQESIIRSWTAWLMPDRETQLDPKLRRQCDEFSGKLVHPMVDDPRVGRFSDGRKAEWNQGDTYYQKTGDWRGNKSYYRSGFTREMSTANFNSSASSGALLNGQIIGSSNAMADGRAGLMQFPFWMWTHSAGVGQEYIDHYYWAIATAANKNFADFCERPEDRMAGWSIIAKTVNDLAAAYHPNLKKLLGPSSRTYAEHVLGQQDGLCHILHVLSPKGALSDTDTGVLPALTAPKDDRGNIPRPISAWGHDYPPAAVALQSLSGPWADPGFSELVDEKPLPWSLYVEKEGDPVFTYFGEHYGLSCIRQKPQRIHVLGHWRRKAATPTSMRDIGTLDVRIGFNQTTVGCDGEGVISPQGVYRCYQSGPTLILLARPQPGVIAQQAGEHPFGQRKLPAQDITSVQCSAALFNYEQPAPSWEIFVDDRRVEALPATAKQGQVITVRDGVSYIALRPLPTDDLGRDADVALEAGRPQTQPYHENTHIQPALFVHAHFYRRNAALGADALKRLGSASSGFVVELGDEKDHGSFDAFRKRVLGARLSAGEKGAVTYACGKDILTAGWDAFAVNGKDPWAEAKEKRLWQDTPMSQMGRARLEKNGAVVERGKRHPELNLLLQTFPKQKRYVAMNLLPHYIDYAFREPGGVRIVADGACSMGRWSVKDSRDIDILYHAYGGEYAPKENGEAATLLFVTGIKGRPQATLNGRDVTAALKPWSQEGIDGWLIPLAGALLPDAEIAARLKAADPGR
;
A
#
# COMPACT_ATOMS: atom_id res chain seq x y z
N MET A 1 65.01 14.83 6.57
CA MET A 1 65.72 16.06 6.19
C MET A 1 64.70 17.18 6.31
N VAL A 2 64.82 18.23 7.12
CA VAL A 2 65.98 19.04 7.50
C VAL A 2 65.80 19.48 8.97
N ARG A 3 66.88 19.38 9.75
CA ARG A 3 67.07 19.98 11.08
C ARG A 3 67.48 21.44 10.90
N ILE A 4 66.98 22.35 11.74
CA ILE A 4 67.74 23.54 12.18
C ILE A 4 67.41 23.83 13.66
N ARG A 5 68.44 23.90 14.51
CA ARG A 5 68.48 24.58 15.84
C ARG A 5 69.23 25.93 15.67
N PRO A 6 69.47 26.72 16.73
CA PRO A 6 68.64 27.80 17.26
C PRO A 6 69.35 29.17 17.13
N VAL A 7 68.66 30.27 17.43
CA VAL A 7 69.32 31.55 17.77
C VAL A 7 68.74 32.07 19.07
N GLU A 8 69.60 32.23 20.06
CA GLU A 8 69.37 32.96 21.31
C GLU A 8 69.25 34.45 21.04
N ILE A 9 68.26 35.13 21.64
CA ILE A 9 68.38 36.53 22.05
C ILE A 9 67.74 36.70 23.44
N ALA A 10 68.44 37.50 24.24
CA ALA A 10 68.36 37.68 25.69
C ALA A 10 67.04 38.22 26.26
N LEU A 11 66.89 37.89 27.55
CA LEU A 11 66.00 38.44 28.56
C LEU A 11 66.11 39.98 28.70
N VAL A 12 64.97 40.67 28.76
CA VAL A 12 64.75 41.85 29.62
C VAL A 12 63.36 41.75 30.25
N LEU A 13 63.30 42.06 31.54
CA LEU A 13 62.23 41.86 32.51
C LEU A 13 61.02 42.80 32.39
N SER A 14 59.89 42.27 32.88
CA SER A 14 58.82 42.89 33.70
C SER A 14 57.86 43.93 33.11
N ALA A 15 56.64 43.48 32.81
CA ALA A 15 55.38 44.13 33.20
C ALA A 15 54.26 43.06 33.27
N GLY A 16 53.46 43.09 34.34
CA GLY A 16 52.63 41.97 34.80
C GLY A 16 51.51 41.51 33.87
N LEU A 17 51.37 40.19 33.76
CA LEU A 17 50.13 39.52 33.33
C LEU A 17 49.10 39.63 34.47
N PRO A 18 47.86 40.09 34.23
CA PRO A 18 46.82 39.99 35.24
C PRO A 18 46.45 38.53 35.44
N ALA A 19 46.49 38.09 36.69
CA ALA A 19 45.96 36.80 37.13
C ALA A 19 44.50 36.65 36.67
N SER A 20 44.16 35.49 36.09
CA SER A 20 42.78 35.13 35.77
C SER A 20 41.91 35.22 37.03
N ARG A 21 40.92 36.12 37.03
CA ARG A 21 39.90 36.23 38.08
C ARG A 21 39.20 34.88 38.24
N ALA A 22 39.10 34.37 39.47
CA ALA A 22 38.34 33.18 39.77
C ALA A 22 36.84 33.43 39.56
N ASP A 23 36.22 32.66 38.68
CA ASP A 23 34.77 32.61 38.50
C ASP A 23 34.14 31.94 39.74
N GLU A 24 33.09 32.54 40.29
CA GLU A 24 32.30 31.92 41.37
C GLU A 24 31.33 30.90 40.76
N ILE A 25 31.30 29.68 41.28
CA ILE A 25 30.46 28.60 40.76
C ILE A 25 29.38 28.24 41.78
N LEU A 26 28.12 28.47 41.41
CA LEU A 26 26.96 28.01 42.17
C LEU A 26 26.47 26.68 41.63
N THR A 27 26.22 25.70 42.50
CA THR A 27 25.66 24.39 42.13
C THR A 27 24.36 24.15 42.88
N PHE A 28 23.34 23.68 42.16
CA PHE A 28 22.01 23.40 42.69
C PHE A 28 21.61 21.96 42.41
N GLU A 29 21.10 21.30 43.45
CA GLU A 29 20.50 19.96 43.34
C GLU A 29 19.08 20.08 42.79
N ALA A 30 18.64 19.06 42.07
CA ALA A 30 17.38 19.08 41.35
C ALA A 30 16.25 18.42 42.13
N GLU A 31 15.03 18.82 41.79
CA GLU A 31 13.84 18.01 42.01
C GLU A 31 13.38 17.47 40.65
N CYS A 32 12.98 16.19 40.60
CA CYS A 32 12.67 15.48 39.35
C CYS A 32 11.32 14.78 39.40
N ALA A 33 10.60 14.79 38.27
CA ALA A 33 9.37 14.03 38.08
C ALA A 33 9.30 13.44 36.66
N GLY A 34 8.77 12.22 36.53
CA GLY A 34 8.51 11.60 35.23
C GLY A 34 7.18 12.07 34.64
N MET A 35 7.12 12.17 33.31
CA MET A 35 5.88 12.44 32.58
C MET A 35 5.80 11.56 31.34
N SER A 36 4.71 10.81 31.20
CA SER A 36 4.54 9.80 30.15
C SER A 36 3.30 10.03 29.31
N GLY A 37 3.50 10.07 27.99
CA GLY A 37 2.45 10.14 26.99
C GLY A 37 1.69 8.83 26.78
N PHE A 38 2.10 7.71 27.38
CA PHE A 38 1.31 6.48 27.33
C PHE A 38 -0.05 6.61 28.01
N ARG A 39 -1.08 5.98 27.44
CA ARG A 39 -2.48 6.11 27.87
C ARG A 39 -2.69 5.76 29.33
N ALA A 40 -2.03 4.73 29.85
CA ALA A 40 -2.10 4.35 31.26
C ALA A 40 -1.55 5.42 32.22
N HIS A 41 -0.82 6.41 31.71
CA HIS A 41 -0.07 7.38 32.50
C HIS A 41 -0.57 8.82 32.37
N TRP A 42 -1.63 9.08 31.60
CA TRP A 42 -2.06 10.45 31.30
C TRP A 42 -2.37 11.29 32.56
N ASP A 43 -3.00 10.66 33.55
CA ASP A 43 -3.36 11.27 34.84
C ASP A 43 -2.58 10.66 36.02
N ARG A 44 -1.50 9.92 35.74
CA ARG A 44 -0.70 9.25 36.77
C ARG A 44 0.56 10.07 37.07
N VAL A 45 0.78 10.36 38.35
CA VAL A 45 2.06 10.88 38.83
C VAL A 45 3.11 9.78 38.73
N ILE A 46 4.29 10.12 38.20
CA ILE A 46 5.42 9.19 38.07
C ILE A 46 6.59 9.68 38.93
N PRO A 47 6.72 9.16 40.17
CA PRO A 47 7.91 9.37 40.98
C PRO A 47 9.14 8.76 40.29
N VAL A 48 10.27 9.46 40.36
CA VAL A 48 11.53 9.02 39.75
C VAL A 48 12.70 9.16 40.72
N ALA A 49 13.68 8.26 40.61
CA ALA A 49 14.90 8.24 41.42
C ALA A 49 16.09 7.71 40.60
N GLU A 50 17.33 8.01 41.02
CA GLU A 50 18.55 7.53 40.34
C GLU A 50 18.68 5.99 40.39
N ASP A 51 18.30 5.38 41.51
CA ASP A 51 18.25 3.93 41.73
C ASP A 51 16.90 3.30 41.35
N GLY A 52 16.08 4.02 40.59
CA GLY A 52 14.74 3.61 40.18
C GLY A 52 14.69 2.28 39.42
N GLU A 53 13.48 1.73 39.35
CA GLU A 53 13.23 0.35 38.91
C GLU A 53 13.63 0.07 37.45
N ARG A 54 14.53 -0.89 37.28
CA ARG A 54 15.05 -1.33 35.98
C ARG A 54 15.03 -2.84 35.87
N VAL A 55 14.83 -3.34 34.65
CA VAL A 55 14.74 -4.79 34.37
C VAL A 55 15.70 -5.17 33.24
N VAL A 56 16.49 -6.23 33.47
CA VAL A 56 17.30 -6.86 32.42
C VAL A 56 16.39 -7.73 31.56
N LYS A 57 16.32 -7.46 30.26
CA LYS A 57 15.49 -8.21 29.30
C LYS A 57 16.27 -9.18 28.41
N ASP A 58 17.54 -8.90 28.16
CA ASP A 58 18.35 -9.67 27.21
C ASP A 58 19.17 -10.75 27.91
N GLY A 59 19.29 -11.91 27.25
CA GLY A 59 20.08 -13.03 27.75
C GLY A 59 21.58 -12.84 27.60
N VAL A 60 22.03 -11.92 26.74
CA VAL A 60 23.43 -11.71 26.36
C VAL A 60 24.00 -10.47 27.05
N VAL A 61 23.36 -9.31 26.89
CA VAL A 61 23.77 -8.04 27.52
C VAL A 61 23.06 -7.92 28.87
N LYS A 62 23.82 -8.01 29.97
CA LYS A 62 23.28 -7.99 31.35
C LYS A 62 23.79 -6.83 32.20
N ASP A 63 24.85 -6.17 31.75
CA ASP A 63 25.58 -5.10 32.44
C ASP A 63 25.10 -3.70 32.07
N ARG A 64 24.28 -3.57 31.01
CA ARG A 64 23.74 -2.31 30.49
C ARG A 64 22.43 -2.53 29.73
N GLY A 65 21.82 -1.47 29.23
CA GLY A 65 20.68 -1.59 28.31
C GLY A 65 19.36 -1.89 28.98
N GLN A 66 19.26 -1.71 30.30
CA GLN A 66 18.12 -2.16 31.10
C GLN A 66 16.85 -1.39 30.76
N THR A 67 15.71 -2.10 30.77
CA THR A 67 14.38 -1.50 30.57
C THR A 67 14.01 -0.60 31.74
N ALA A 68 13.63 0.65 31.45
CA ALA A 68 13.19 1.62 32.44
C ALA A 68 11.70 1.44 32.74
N VAL A 69 11.39 0.92 33.94
CA VAL A 69 10.02 0.64 34.36
C VAL A 69 9.40 1.91 34.93
N TRP A 70 8.47 2.49 34.18
CA TRP A 70 7.62 3.58 34.63
C TRP A 70 6.22 3.03 34.86
N GLY A 71 5.68 3.20 36.07
CA GLY A 71 4.37 2.68 36.45
C GLY A 71 4.38 1.47 37.39
N GLY A 72 5.55 1.06 37.89
CA GLY A 72 5.68 0.09 38.98
C GLY A 72 5.25 0.63 40.34
N GLU A 73 5.35 -0.20 41.38
CA GLU A 73 5.15 0.22 42.78
C GLU A 73 6.32 1.07 43.30
N ARG A 74 7.51 0.88 42.72
CA ARG A 74 8.72 1.64 43.05
C ARG A 74 8.89 2.85 42.12
N PRO A 75 9.62 3.89 42.54
CA PRO A 75 9.99 4.99 41.66
C PRO A 75 10.68 4.48 40.39
N GLY A 76 10.34 5.06 39.25
CA GLY A 76 11.01 4.78 37.98
C GLY A 76 12.42 5.40 37.95
N PRO A 77 13.30 4.97 37.05
CA PRO A 77 14.60 5.60 36.88
C PRO A 77 14.43 7.00 36.25
N LEU A 78 15.42 7.87 36.49
CA LEU A 78 15.57 9.14 35.77
C LEU A 78 15.87 8.86 34.29
N ALA A 79 14.82 8.79 33.48
CA ALA A 79 14.88 8.37 32.08
C ALA A 79 14.03 9.29 31.19
N PHE A 80 14.40 9.40 29.92
CA PHE A 80 13.59 10.11 28.94
C PHE A 80 13.85 9.58 27.53
N ASP A 81 12.83 9.55 26.69
CA ASP A 81 12.90 9.13 25.29
C ASP A 81 12.40 10.25 24.35
N ALA A 82 12.26 9.93 23.06
CA ALA A 82 11.92 10.92 22.04
C ALA A 82 10.42 10.96 21.71
N VAL A 83 9.61 10.09 22.31
CA VAL A 83 8.21 9.89 21.89
C VAL A 83 7.25 10.07 23.05
N HIS A 84 7.38 9.30 24.13
CA HIS A 84 6.39 9.28 25.21
C HIS A 84 6.95 9.68 26.57
N ARG A 85 8.22 9.42 26.89
CA ARG A 85 8.76 9.69 28.23
C ARG A 85 9.58 10.97 28.25
N SER A 86 9.18 11.92 29.09
CA SER A 86 9.91 13.16 29.36
C SER A 86 10.23 13.27 30.86
N LEU A 87 11.37 13.87 31.18
CA LEU A 87 11.81 14.11 32.56
C LEU A 87 11.67 15.60 32.88
N LEU A 88 10.94 15.94 33.94
CA LEU A 88 10.84 17.30 34.45
C LEU A 88 11.93 17.51 35.52
N ILE A 89 12.64 18.63 35.44
CA ILE A 89 13.77 18.97 36.32
C ILE A 89 13.67 20.43 36.75
N ARG A 90 13.57 20.72 38.05
CA ARG A 90 13.57 22.10 38.58
C ARG A 90 14.58 22.26 39.73
N PHE A 91 14.88 23.50 40.10
CA PHE A 91 15.94 23.83 41.07
C PHE A 91 15.44 24.72 42.21
N PRO A 92 14.77 24.15 43.24
CA PRO A 92 14.26 24.92 44.37
C PRO A 92 15.38 25.71 45.07
N GLY A 93 15.13 26.99 45.38
CA GLY A 93 16.12 27.87 46.04
C GLY A 93 17.20 28.45 45.12
N ALA A 94 17.19 28.12 43.82
CA ALA A 94 18.16 28.68 42.87
C ALA A 94 17.94 30.17 42.62
N ALA A 95 16.67 30.60 42.54
CA ALA A 95 16.33 32.00 42.28
C ALA A 95 16.95 32.94 43.32
N GLU A 96 16.80 32.62 44.60
CA GLU A 96 17.27 33.42 45.73
C GLU A 96 18.80 33.53 45.73
N LYS A 97 19.49 32.40 45.58
CA LYS A 97 20.96 32.35 45.61
C LYS A 97 21.59 33.06 44.41
N ILE A 98 21.03 32.87 43.21
CA ILE A 98 21.51 33.57 42.02
C ILE A 98 21.24 35.08 42.15
N ALA A 99 20.04 35.49 42.55
CA ALA A 99 19.72 36.91 42.75
C ALA A 99 20.64 37.57 43.80
N ALA A 100 20.94 36.88 44.90
CA ALA A 100 21.86 37.37 45.92
C ALA A 100 23.28 37.56 45.36
N ALA A 101 23.78 36.62 44.57
CA ALA A 101 25.09 36.73 43.94
C ALA A 101 25.15 37.87 42.90
N LEU A 102 24.11 38.01 42.07
CA LEU A 102 24.01 39.12 41.10
C LEU A 102 23.93 40.49 41.80
N ALA A 103 23.17 40.59 42.89
CA ALA A 103 23.11 41.80 43.72
C ALA A 103 24.46 42.15 44.37
N ALA A 104 25.35 41.18 44.54
CA ALA A 104 26.70 41.34 45.08
C ALA A 104 27.76 41.75 44.01
N GLY A 105 27.34 42.25 42.85
CA GLY A 105 28.25 42.74 41.81
C GLY A 105 28.76 41.64 40.88
N LYS A 106 27.98 40.57 40.70
CA LYS A 106 28.28 39.49 39.76
C LYS A 106 27.36 39.54 38.55
N SER A 107 27.77 38.91 37.46
CA SER A 107 26.97 38.69 36.27
C SER A 107 27.06 37.23 35.83
N VAL A 108 25.99 36.71 35.22
CA VAL A 108 25.96 35.32 34.72
C VAL A 108 26.95 35.19 33.57
N ALA A 109 27.98 34.36 33.77
CA ALA A 109 28.92 34.00 32.72
C ALA A 109 28.38 32.82 31.90
N LYS A 110 27.88 31.80 32.59
CA LYS A 110 27.35 30.58 31.97
C LYS A 110 26.38 29.86 32.90
N GLY A 111 25.29 29.33 32.36
CA GLY A 111 24.41 28.39 33.03
C GLY A 111 24.46 27.03 32.34
N GLU A 112 24.65 25.95 33.09
CA GLU A 112 24.72 24.60 32.54
C GLU A 112 23.80 23.64 33.30
N LEU A 113 22.89 22.99 32.57
CA LEU A 113 22.13 21.84 33.04
C LEU A 113 22.98 20.59 32.81
N VAL A 114 23.49 19.99 33.88
CA VAL A 114 24.32 18.80 33.86
C VAL A 114 23.41 17.58 34.00
N LEU A 115 23.47 16.69 33.00
CA LEU A 115 22.71 15.44 32.91
C LEU A 115 23.72 14.28 32.91
N PRO A 116 24.24 13.85 34.09
CA PRO A 116 25.29 12.85 34.11
C PRO A 116 24.72 11.52 33.62
N TYR A 117 25.33 10.93 32.61
CA TYR A 117 24.88 9.68 32.02
C TYR A 117 24.98 8.52 33.03
N LEU A 118 23.95 7.67 33.05
CA LEU A 118 23.90 6.44 33.84
C LEU A 118 23.94 5.20 32.92
N ASP A 119 23.01 5.12 31.98
CA ASP A 119 22.89 3.99 31.03
C ASP A 119 22.08 4.41 29.78
N GLU A 120 22.03 3.55 28.77
CA GLU A 120 21.01 3.59 27.72
C GLU A 120 19.96 2.50 27.94
N GLU A 121 18.74 2.71 27.49
CA GLU A 121 17.75 1.64 27.37
C GLU A 121 17.84 1.02 25.97
N LEU A 122 18.07 -0.29 25.88
CA LEU A 122 18.11 -0.99 24.59
C LEU A 122 16.80 -1.71 24.26
N TRP A 123 16.08 -2.13 25.30
CA TRP A 123 14.77 -2.79 25.18
C TRP A 123 13.73 -1.96 25.93
N PRO A 124 12.87 -1.21 25.23
CA PRO A 124 11.91 -0.34 25.87
C PRO A 124 10.81 -1.13 26.60
N THR A 125 10.15 -0.49 27.56
CA THR A 125 8.98 -1.06 28.26
C THR A 125 7.87 -1.41 27.27
N GLY A 126 7.26 -2.58 27.44
CA GLY A 126 6.21 -3.11 26.56
C GLY A 126 6.09 -4.63 26.64
N SER A 127 5.18 -5.20 25.85
CA SER A 127 4.78 -6.62 25.84
C SER A 127 5.87 -7.61 25.41
N GLY A 128 7.08 -7.13 25.10
CA GLY A 128 8.21 -7.94 24.64
C GLY A 128 8.11 -8.40 23.18
N GLY A 129 7.15 -7.89 22.39
CA GLY A 129 6.97 -8.26 20.98
C GLY A 129 6.22 -7.22 20.14
N ALA A 130 6.24 -7.42 18.82
CA ALA A 130 5.68 -6.49 17.82
C ALA A 130 4.15 -6.53 17.75
N ASP A 131 3.58 -7.62 18.27
CA ASP A 131 2.25 -8.11 17.92
C ASP A 131 1.22 -7.87 19.03
N TYR A 132 1.57 -7.11 20.08
CA TYR A 132 0.65 -6.86 21.18
C TYR A 132 0.65 -5.40 21.66
N PRO A 133 -0.53 -4.75 21.73
CA PRO A 133 -0.67 -3.41 22.27
C PRO A 133 -0.37 -3.40 23.78
N CYS A 134 0.18 -2.28 24.26
CA CYS A 134 0.53 -2.09 25.66
C CYS A 134 0.10 -0.67 26.08
N PRO A 135 -0.72 -0.50 27.13
CA PRO A 135 -1.24 0.81 27.51
C PRO A 135 -0.19 1.73 28.15
N ASP A 136 0.93 1.17 28.59
CA ASP A 136 2.06 1.78 29.30
C ASP A 136 3.41 1.54 28.59
N GLY A 137 3.40 1.07 27.34
CA GLY A 137 4.63 0.66 26.66
C GLY A 137 4.54 0.62 25.13
N TYR A 138 5.68 0.32 24.53
CA TYR A 138 5.86 0.27 23.08
C TYR A 138 5.59 -1.11 22.50
N ARG A 139 5.24 -1.12 21.22
CA ARG A 139 5.40 -2.27 20.34
C ARG A 139 6.85 -2.37 19.91
N TYR A 140 7.40 -3.59 19.89
CA TYR A 140 8.82 -3.80 19.61
C TYR A 140 9.05 -4.97 18.65
N ARG A 141 9.59 -4.71 17.45
CA ARG A 141 9.98 -5.74 16.47
C ARG A 141 11.48 -5.98 16.54
N THR A 142 11.87 -7.24 16.67
CA THR A 142 13.27 -7.71 16.75
C THR A 142 13.90 -8.03 15.38
N ASN A 143 13.13 -7.87 14.29
CA ASN A 143 13.51 -8.33 12.95
C ASN A 143 14.56 -7.41 12.28
N TRP A 144 15.21 -7.92 11.24
CA TRP A 144 16.23 -7.25 10.38
C TRP A 144 17.55 -6.85 11.05
N GLY A 145 17.93 -7.54 12.13
CA GLY A 145 19.28 -7.43 12.68
C GLY A 145 19.52 -6.22 13.61
N CYS A 146 18.49 -5.41 13.89
CA CYS A 146 18.61 -4.25 14.78
C CYS A 146 19.14 -4.64 16.17
N ASP A 147 18.66 -5.74 16.76
CA ASP A 147 19.15 -6.25 18.05
C ASP A 147 20.66 -6.52 18.03
N THR A 148 21.17 -7.11 16.94
CA THR A 148 22.60 -7.37 16.77
C THR A 148 23.40 -6.07 16.79
N LEU A 149 22.91 -5.03 16.10
CA LEU A 149 23.55 -3.72 16.09
C LEU A 149 23.50 -3.04 17.46
N TYR A 150 22.38 -3.10 18.18
CA TYR A 150 22.28 -2.55 19.54
C TYR A 150 23.22 -3.23 20.53
N ARG A 151 23.38 -4.57 20.43
CA ARG A 151 24.35 -5.30 21.25
C ARG A 151 25.78 -4.89 20.93
N ALA A 152 26.11 -4.72 19.64
CA ALA A 152 27.47 -4.42 19.19
C ALA A 152 27.86 -2.94 19.32
N GLN A 153 26.92 -2.01 19.23
CA GLN A 153 27.19 -0.56 19.10
C GLN A 153 26.37 0.26 20.11
N ARG A 154 27.06 0.92 21.04
CA ARG A 154 26.40 1.83 22.00
C ARG A 154 25.94 3.11 21.31
N PRO A 155 24.76 3.65 21.67
CA PRO A 155 24.27 4.90 21.12
C PRO A 155 25.03 6.11 21.68
N ASN A 156 24.93 7.23 20.96
CA ASN A 156 25.41 8.56 21.38
C ASN A 156 24.27 9.59 21.32
N TRP A 157 23.14 9.28 21.96
CA TRP A 157 21.93 10.08 21.85
C TRP A 157 22.01 11.44 22.54
N HIS A 158 21.13 12.34 22.13
CA HIS A 158 21.14 13.72 22.58
C HIS A 158 19.89 14.07 23.41
N ALA A 159 20.11 14.85 24.46
CA ALA A 159 19.06 15.48 25.24
C ALA A 159 18.75 16.88 24.68
N VAL A 160 17.47 17.23 24.66
CA VAL A 160 16.96 18.57 24.42
C VAL A 160 16.07 18.98 25.59
N ALA A 161 16.06 20.26 25.94
CA ALA A 161 15.25 20.77 27.04
C ALA A 161 14.39 21.97 26.64
N HIS A 162 13.22 22.10 27.23
CA HIS A 162 12.39 23.30 27.13
C HIS A 162 12.14 23.87 28.53
N LEU A 163 12.33 25.18 28.70
CA LEU A 163 11.95 25.85 29.93
C LEU A 163 10.42 25.85 30.07
N LEU A 164 9.91 25.53 31.25
CA LEU A 164 8.49 25.48 31.57
C LEU A 164 7.98 26.81 32.12
N ARG A 165 6.66 27.03 32.03
CA ARG A 165 5.99 28.26 32.49
C ARG A 165 5.10 28.04 33.72
N LYS A 166 4.78 26.79 34.05
CA LYS A 166 3.90 26.46 35.17
C LYS A 166 4.69 25.78 36.29
N PRO A 167 4.46 26.17 37.56
CA PRO A 167 5.14 25.58 38.69
C PRO A 167 4.62 24.17 38.97
N TRP A 168 5.51 23.32 39.47
CA TRP A 168 5.19 21.96 39.90
C TRP A 168 6.13 21.53 41.03
N ARG A 169 5.84 20.39 41.66
CA ARG A 169 6.65 19.77 42.72
C ARG A 169 6.68 18.25 42.52
N ALA A 170 7.79 17.59 42.82
CA ALA A 170 7.81 16.14 42.92
C ALA A 170 7.09 15.72 44.20
N ASP A 171 5.88 15.22 44.03
CA ASP A 171 5.03 14.73 45.11
C ASP A 171 4.19 13.58 44.57
N ALA A 172 4.02 12.52 45.36
CA ALA A 172 3.35 11.30 44.91
C ALA A 172 1.84 11.47 44.61
N GLN A 173 1.22 12.54 45.10
CA GLN A 173 -0.21 12.82 44.92
C GLN A 173 -0.46 14.02 44.01
N ILE A 174 0.22 15.14 44.27
CA ILE A 174 -0.02 16.42 43.58
C ILE A 174 1.04 16.76 42.53
N GLY A 175 1.98 15.85 42.27
CA GLY A 175 3.02 16.04 41.27
C GLY A 175 2.47 16.16 39.84
N PRO A 176 3.35 16.48 38.87
CA PRO A 176 2.92 16.63 37.49
C PRO A 176 2.52 15.27 36.89
N THR A 177 1.59 15.33 35.93
CA THR A 177 1.14 14.24 35.08
C THR A 177 1.23 14.68 33.62
N TYR A 178 0.91 13.80 32.67
CA TYR A 178 0.83 14.22 31.26
C TYR A 178 -0.25 15.27 31.02
N ASN A 179 -1.33 15.27 31.80
CA ASN A 179 -2.42 16.25 31.71
C ASN A 179 -2.20 17.51 32.56
N ALA A 180 -1.48 17.43 33.67
CA ALA A 180 -1.44 18.51 34.66
C ALA A 180 -0.05 18.84 35.18
N ALA A 181 0.21 20.13 35.44
CA ALA A 181 1.38 20.60 36.18
C ALA A 181 1.25 20.29 37.68
N VAL A 182 0.02 20.36 38.19
CA VAL A 182 -0.36 19.96 39.55
C VAL A 182 -1.57 19.05 39.45
N ASN A 183 -1.40 17.77 39.76
CA ASN A 183 -2.41 16.74 39.52
C ASN A 183 -3.79 17.13 40.07
N GLY A 184 -4.81 17.08 39.21
CA GLY A 184 -6.20 17.41 39.56
C GLY A 184 -6.50 18.89 39.85
N ALA A 185 -5.53 19.80 39.76
CA ALA A 185 -5.71 21.20 40.16
C ALA A 185 -5.28 22.22 39.10
N VAL A 186 -4.13 22.02 38.45
CA VAL A 186 -3.60 22.96 37.44
C VAL A 186 -3.20 22.18 36.19
N TYR A 187 -4.01 22.27 35.15
CA TYR A 187 -3.82 21.54 33.90
C TYR A 187 -2.84 22.25 32.97
N TRP A 188 -2.11 21.46 32.18
CA TRP A 188 -1.41 21.97 31.01
C TRP A 188 -2.44 22.51 30.01
N LYS A 189 -2.08 23.56 29.27
CA LYS A 189 -2.91 24.08 28.19
C LYS A 189 -3.02 23.05 27.08
N ARG A 190 -1.94 22.29 26.86
CA ARG A 190 -1.89 21.11 26.00
C ARG A 190 -1.03 20.04 26.67
N PHE A 191 -1.52 18.80 26.64
CA PHE A 191 -0.89 17.61 27.20
C PHE A 191 0.62 17.53 26.93
N GLY A 192 1.35 16.95 27.89
CA GLY A 192 2.81 16.87 27.83
C GLY A 192 3.51 18.23 27.94
N ALA A 193 2.84 19.23 28.52
CA ALA A 193 3.31 20.63 28.58
C ALA A 193 3.73 21.18 27.20
N SER A 194 2.99 20.83 26.15
CA SER A 194 3.44 21.05 24.76
C SER A 194 3.05 22.40 24.17
N ASP A 195 2.14 23.15 24.80
CA ASP A 195 1.74 24.48 24.35
C ASP A 195 2.88 25.50 24.53
N THR A 196 3.25 26.17 23.44
CA THR A 196 4.41 27.08 23.42
C THR A 196 4.12 28.49 23.95
N ALA A 197 2.85 28.79 24.25
CA ALA A 197 2.44 30.09 24.80
C ALA A 197 2.26 30.01 26.32
N GLU A 198 1.63 28.96 26.82
CA GLU A 198 1.18 28.85 28.22
C GLU A 198 1.92 27.77 29.03
N ASP A 199 2.44 26.71 28.42
CA ASP A 199 3.04 25.59 29.15
C ASP A 199 4.57 25.63 29.15
N ARG A 200 5.18 25.92 28.00
CA ARG A 200 6.64 25.98 27.82
C ARG A 200 7.07 27.10 26.90
N PHE A 201 8.36 27.42 26.89
CA PHE A 201 8.95 28.34 25.92
C PHE A 201 9.22 27.63 24.58
N PRO A 202 9.04 28.32 23.44
CA PRO A 202 9.11 27.69 22.10
C PRO A 202 10.53 27.22 21.75
N ALA A 203 11.55 28.02 22.08
CA ALA A 203 12.93 27.72 21.73
C ALA A 203 13.51 26.61 22.64
N PRO A 204 13.97 25.48 22.07
CA PRO A 204 14.65 24.44 22.83
C PRO A 204 16.06 24.87 23.23
N LEU A 205 16.58 24.26 24.30
CA LEU A 205 17.96 24.32 24.76
C LEU A 205 18.64 22.98 24.42
N GLY A 206 19.93 23.03 24.06
CA GLY A 206 20.65 21.89 23.46
C GLY A 206 20.60 21.91 21.93
N PRO A 207 20.78 20.76 21.24
CA PRO A 207 20.97 19.42 21.81
C PRO A 207 22.33 19.25 22.51
N VAL A 208 22.41 18.35 23.49
CA VAL A 208 23.68 17.89 24.09
C VAL A 208 23.75 16.38 24.09
N GLU A 209 24.90 15.81 23.73
CA GLU A 209 25.11 14.36 23.81
C GLU A 209 25.09 13.91 25.29
N VAL A 210 24.29 12.89 25.60
CA VAL A 210 24.24 12.24 26.91
C VAL A 210 24.39 10.73 26.68
N SER A 211 25.62 10.27 26.78
CA SER A 211 26.00 8.91 26.39
C SER A 211 27.19 8.40 27.19
N SER A 212 27.52 7.12 27.02
CA SER A 212 28.76 6.54 27.53
C SER A 212 30.04 7.20 27.00
N TYR A 213 29.97 7.87 25.84
CA TYR A 213 31.11 8.60 25.24
C TYR A 213 31.20 10.05 25.75
N LYS A 214 30.07 10.63 26.17
CA LYS A 214 29.97 11.97 26.77
C LYS A 214 29.23 11.91 28.11
N PRO A 215 29.84 11.30 29.15
CA PRO A 215 29.11 10.99 30.37
C PRO A 215 28.72 12.20 31.22
N GLY A 216 29.30 13.37 30.93
CA GLY A 216 29.00 14.61 31.67
C GLY A 216 27.73 15.33 31.24
N GLY A 217 27.23 15.12 30.00
CA GLY A 217 25.96 15.69 29.51
C GLY A 217 25.68 17.15 29.90
N ARG A 218 26.58 18.09 29.58
CA ARG A 218 26.48 19.49 30.05
C ARG A 218 25.77 20.38 29.02
N MET A 219 24.47 20.59 29.18
CA MET A 219 23.64 21.43 28.31
C MET A 219 23.81 22.91 28.66
N ASP A 220 24.09 23.76 27.68
CA ASP A 220 24.08 25.21 27.89
C ASP A 220 22.64 25.71 28.02
N VAL A 221 22.34 26.31 29.18
CA VAL A 221 21.05 26.92 29.51
C VAL A 221 21.18 28.39 29.88
N THR A 222 22.30 29.03 29.50
CA THR A 222 22.60 30.44 29.82
C THR A 222 21.48 31.37 29.38
N ALA A 223 20.90 31.12 28.20
CA ALA A 223 19.79 31.91 27.66
C ALA A 223 18.56 31.95 28.60
N ALA A 224 18.28 30.86 29.35
CA ALA A 224 17.19 30.85 30.31
C ALA A 224 17.39 31.85 31.48
N LEU A 225 18.63 32.26 31.74
CA LEU A 225 18.99 33.24 32.77
C LEU A 225 19.14 34.66 32.20
N THR A 226 19.54 34.81 30.94
CA THR A 226 19.97 36.10 30.37
C THR A 226 19.06 36.66 29.28
N ASP A 227 18.34 35.82 28.53
CA ASP A 227 17.53 36.25 27.38
C ASP A 227 16.10 36.57 27.81
N SER A 228 15.61 37.77 27.45
CA SER A 228 14.27 38.24 27.77
C SER A 228 13.16 37.43 27.12
N ALA A 229 13.47 36.63 26.09
CA ALA A 229 12.55 35.65 25.51
C ALA A 229 12.06 34.61 26.53
N TYR A 230 12.86 34.33 27.57
CA TYR A 230 12.53 33.39 28.66
C TYR A 230 11.91 34.06 29.90
N GLY A 231 11.65 35.36 29.84
CA GLY A 231 11.06 36.15 30.93
C GLY A 231 11.49 37.62 30.81
N LYS A 232 10.54 38.54 30.86
CA LYS A 232 10.77 39.98 30.62
C LYS A 232 11.70 40.58 31.66
N THR A 233 11.63 40.09 32.89
CA THR A 233 12.46 40.54 34.01
C THR A 233 13.39 39.43 34.49
N LEU A 234 14.51 39.81 35.12
CA LEU A 234 15.41 38.85 35.78
C LEU A 234 14.66 38.00 36.82
N ALA A 235 13.74 38.61 37.58
CA ALA A 235 12.92 37.90 38.56
C ALA A 235 12.03 36.81 37.94
N GLU A 236 11.39 37.10 36.80
CA GLU A 236 10.59 36.12 36.05
C GLU A 236 11.45 34.94 35.58
N ARG A 237 12.64 35.20 35.03
CA ARG A 237 13.56 34.16 34.55
C ARG A 237 14.05 33.25 35.68
N LEU A 238 14.45 33.86 36.80
CA LEU A 238 14.90 33.11 37.98
C LEU A 238 13.78 32.24 38.57
N ARG A 239 12.55 32.75 38.65
CA ARG A 239 11.38 31.98 39.09
C ARG A 239 10.99 30.88 38.11
N ALA A 240 11.12 31.12 36.81
CA ALA A 240 10.89 30.08 35.80
C ALA A 240 11.83 28.89 36.04
N ILE A 241 13.11 29.09 36.35
CA ILE A 241 14.05 28.00 36.62
C ILE A 241 13.79 27.30 37.97
N ALA A 242 13.52 28.07 39.03
CA ALA A 242 13.36 27.52 40.37
C ALA A 242 12.02 26.80 40.57
N ASP A 243 10.93 27.39 40.06
CA ASP A 243 9.57 26.94 40.33
C ASP A 243 9.02 26.05 39.21
N CYS A 244 9.41 26.31 37.95
CA CYS A 244 8.90 25.60 36.77
C CYS A 244 9.92 24.64 36.14
N GLY A 245 11.20 25.00 36.11
CA GLY A 245 12.27 24.15 35.60
C GLY A 245 12.18 23.82 34.10
N PHE A 246 12.71 22.66 33.73
CA PHE A 246 12.87 22.18 32.37
C PHE A 246 12.12 20.88 32.13
N LEU A 247 11.57 20.72 30.92
CA LEU A 247 11.15 19.43 30.37
C LEU A 247 12.26 18.92 29.46
N VAL A 248 12.82 17.75 29.79
CA VAL A 248 13.91 17.10 29.05
C VAL A 248 13.38 15.89 28.28
N SER A 249 13.77 15.81 27.02
CA SER A 249 13.47 14.67 26.13
C SER A 249 14.67 14.32 25.25
N LYS A 250 14.59 13.17 24.59
CA LYS A 250 15.60 12.72 23.64
C LYS A 250 15.31 13.30 22.25
N GLN A 251 16.34 13.63 21.49
CA GLN A 251 16.18 14.17 20.13
C GLN A 251 15.88 13.09 19.09
N GLU A 252 16.53 11.93 19.18
CA GLU A 252 16.52 10.87 18.16
C GLU A 252 15.22 10.07 18.18
N VAL A 253 14.27 10.40 17.29
CA VAL A 253 13.04 9.62 17.06
C VAL A 253 13.28 8.32 16.27
N TYR A 254 14.40 8.24 15.56
CA TYR A 254 15.01 7.06 14.95
C TYR A 254 16.53 7.31 14.83
N ASP A 255 17.35 6.35 14.40
CA ASP A 255 18.80 6.54 14.25
C ASP A 255 19.33 5.62 13.14
N ALA A 256 19.77 6.22 12.05
CA ALA A 256 20.28 5.56 10.85
C ALA A 256 21.58 4.76 11.10
N ARG A 257 22.26 4.97 12.24
CA ARG A 257 23.33 4.08 12.69
C ARG A 257 22.87 2.61 12.75
N TYR A 258 21.63 2.38 13.15
CA TYR A 258 21.07 1.04 13.35
C TYR A 258 20.33 0.51 12.12
N PHE A 259 20.58 1.12 10.95
CA PHE A 259 20.07 0.64 9.68
C PHE A 259 20.93 -0.49 9.13
N THR A 260 20.28 -1.61 8.80
CA THR A 260 20.85 -2.69 7.99
C THR A 260 19.84 -3.17 6.95
N GLY A 261 20.28 -3.30 5.69
CA GLY A 261 19.51 -3.92 4.62
C GLY A 261 19.28 -3.03 3.41
N ALA A 262 18.39 -3.47 2.53
CA ALA A 262 18.07 -2.81 1.26
C ALA A 262 17.04 -1.67 1.40
N TYR A 263 16.21 -1.75 2.45
CA TYR A 263 15.10 -0.84 2.67
C TYR A 263 15.11 -0.43 4.14
N GLU A 264 14.99 0.87 4.41
CA GLU A 264 15.14 1.50 5.74
C GLU A 264 13.95 1.28 6.68
N TRP A 265 13.32 0.11 6.56
CA TRP A 265 12.05 -0.25 7.16
C TRP A 265 12.10 -0.45 8.69
N ALA A 266 13.28 -0.59 9.33
CA ALA A 266 13.40 -0.69 10.80
C ALA A 266 14.62 0.05 11.37
N VAL A 267 14.45 1.34 11.66
CA VAL A 267 15.47 2.16 12.34
C VAL A 267 14.95 2.80 13.63
N SER A 268 13.85 2.29 14.18
CA SER A 268 13.10 2.96 15.24
C SER A 268 13.81 2.94 16.60
N THR A 269 14.51 4.03 16.92
CA THR A 269 15.18 4.26 18.21
C THR A 269 14.40 5.17 19.14
N GLY A 270 13.41 5.91 18.63
CA GLY A 270 12.57 6.82 19.42
C GLY A 270 11.98 6.22 20.70
N PRO A 271 11.53 4.95 20.71
CA PRO A 271 11.06 4.26 21.92
C PRO A 271 12.07 4.10 23.06
N ARG A 272 13.36 4.19 22.76
CA ARG A 272 14.46 3.89 23.71
C ARG A 272 14.85 5.13 24.49
N ALA A 273 15.04 5.00 25.80
CA ALA A 273 15.40 6.10 26.67
C ALA A 273 16.92 6.27 26.89
N VAL A 274 17.30 7.50 27.23
CA VAL A 274 18.56 7.82 27.93
C VAL A 274 18.28 7.76 29.43
N LEU A 275 19.14 7.10 30.20
CA LEU A 275 19.09 7.08 31.66
C LEU A 275 20.22 7.94 32.23
N ILE A 276 19.90 8.74 33.24
CA ILE A 276 20.83 9.66 33.87
C ILE A 276 20.91 9.44 35.38
N LYS A 277 21.99 9.94 35.98
CA LYS A 277 22.12 10.17 37.42
C LYS A 277 21.44 11.46 37.80
N HIS A 278 21.45 11.79 39.09
CA HIS A 278 20.82 13.00 39.60
C HIS A 278 21.36 14.27 38.87
N PRO A 279 20.47 15.06 38.23
CA PRO A 279 20.88 16.21 37.44
C PRO A 279 21.21 17.42 38.32
N LYS A 280 22.00 18.35 37.78
CA LYS A 280 22.46 19.55 38.50
C LYS A 280 22.38 20.80 37.64
N LEU A 281 22.12 21.94 38.25
CA LEU A 281 22.33 23.24 37.61
C LEU A 281 23.64 23.82 38.13
N VAL A 282 24.54 24.16 37.21
CA VAL A 282 25.81 24.82 37.51
C VAL A 282 25.78 26.21 36.89
N VAL A 283 25.93 27.25 37.69
CA VAL A 283 25.96 28.65 37.24
C VAL A 283 27.32 29.23 37.56
N ALA A 284 28.09 29.54 36.52
CA ALA A 284 29.35 30.26 36.63
C ALA A 284 29.09 31.78 36.56
N LEU A 285 29.68 32.51 37.49
CA LEU A 285 29.53 33.94 37.66
C LEU A 285 30.89 34.63 37.58
N HIS A 286 30.94 35.77 36.88
CA HIS A 286 32.11 36.65 36.88
C HIS A 286 31.78 38.00 37.53
N ALA A 287 32.80 38.79 37.85
CA ALA A 287 32.61 40.16 38.32
C ALA A 287 32.01 41.04 37.22
N GLY A 288 30.89 41.73 37.50
CA GLY A 288 30.18 42.54 36.51
C GLY A 288 29.32 43.64 37.14
N ALA A 289 28.55 44.35 36.31
CA ALA A 289 27.60 45.37 36.79
C ALA A 289 26.42 44.64 37.44
N GLY A 290 26.51 44.37 38.74
CA GLY A 290 25.50 43.60 39.47
C GLY A 290 24.07 44.08 39.19
N GLU A 291 23.16 43.15 38.96
CA GLU A 291 21.74 43.42 38.70
C GLU A 291 20.92 43.09 39.94
N LYS A 292 20.11 44.03 40.43
CA LYS A 292 19.19 43.80 41.55
C LYS A 292 17.81 43.44 41.02
N ALA A 293 17.27 42.31 41.46
CA ALA A 293 15.89 41.90 41.18
C ALA A 293 15.11 41.71 42.47
N VAL A 294 13.88 42.24 42.52
CA VAL A 294 12.92 41.92 43.58
C VAL A 294 12.23 40.62 43.19
N LEU A 295 12.53 39.53 43.90
CA LEU A 295 11.93 38.23 43.63
C LEU A 295 10.52 38.16 44.23
N PRO A 296 9.49 37.76 43.45
CA PRO A 296 8.23 37.27 44.01
C PRO A 296 8.49 36.11 44.99
N PRO A 297 7.58 35.79 45.92
CA PRO A 297 7.72 34.58 46.74
C PRO A 297 7.74 33.30 45.85
N PRO A 298 8.41 32.22 46.29
CA PRO A 298 8.36 30.94 45.58
C PRO A 298 6.92 30.46 45.40
N ALA A 299 6.64 29.78 44.29
CA ALA A 299 5.33 29.18 44.07
C ALA A 299 4.99 28.12 45.15
N ASP A 300 3.90 28.32 45.88
CA ASP A 300 3.36 27.33 46.81
C ASP A 300 2.43 26.34 46.08
N VAL A 301 3.04 25.27 45.57
CA VAL A 301 2.33 24.22 44.82
C VAL A 301 1.27 23.52 45.68
N ALA A 302 1.49 23.37 47.00
CA ALA A 302 0.51 22.75 47.89
C ALA A 302 -0.71 23.66 48.09
N ALA A 303 -0.50 24.97 48.24
CA ALA A 303 -1.58 25.94 48.29
C ALA A 303 -2.33 26.03 46.94
N LEU A 304 -1.62 25.96 45.81
CA LEU A 304 -2.25 25.89 44.49
C LEU A 304 -3.13 24.64 44.35
N ALA A 305 -2.62 23.47 44.76
CA ALA A 305 -3.38 22.22 44.76
C ALA A 305 -4.64 22.33 45.61
N ALA A 306 -4.54 22.85 46.84
CA ALA A 306 -5.67 23.01 47.75
C ALA A 306 -6.70 24.01 47.20
N ARG A 307 -6.26 25.16 46.70
CA ARG A 307 -7.12 26.23 46.16
C ARG A 307 -7.92 25.80 44.95
N HIS A 308 -7.32 25.01 44.07
CA HIS A 308 -7.90 24.63 42.78
C HIS A 308 -8.42 23.20 42.71
N ARG A 309 -8.53 22.50 43.85
CA ARG A 309 -9.01 21.11 43.88
C ARG A 309 -10.45 20.95 43.42
N GLU A 310 -11.35 21.83 43.87
CA GLU A 310 -12.77 21.78 43.52
C GLU A 310 -13.07 22.44 42.18
N LYS A 311 -12.28 23.46 41.82
CA LYS A 311 -12.38 24.19 40.55
C LYS A 311 -10.99 24.30 39.91
N PRO A 312 -10.59 23.27 39.14
CA PRO A 312 -9.27 23.23 38.52
C PRO A 312 -9.07 24.37 37.51
N LEU A 313 -7.81 24.80 37.37
CA LEU A 313 -7.40 25.72 36.32
C LEU A 313 -7.15 24.93 35.03
N GLY A 314 -8.08 25.03 34.09
CA GLY A 314 -8.08 24.24 32.86
C GLY A 314 -8.74 22.87 33.05
N ALA A 315 -8.56 21.98 32.09
CA ALA A 315 -9.13 20.63 32.08
C ALA A 315 -8.16 19.65 31.39
N PRO A 316 -8.31 18.32 31.61
CA PRO A 316 -7.53 17.32 30.89
C PRO A 316 -7.63 17.51 29.37
N THR A 317 -6.49 17.41 28.67
CA THR A 317 -6.43 17.56 27.20
C THR A 317 -6.02 16.27 26.48
N ALA A 318 -5.45 15.31 27.21
CA ALA A 318 -5.35 13.91 26.84
C ALA A 318 -6.50 13.14 27.49
N ALA A 319 -7.58 12.94 26.74
CA ALA A 319 -8.79 12.26 27.23
C ALA A 319 -9.22 11.17 26.24
N VAL A 320 -9.58 9.99 26.78
CA VAL A 320 -10.13 8.89 25.99
C VAL A 320 -11.65 9.09 25.89
N PRO A 321 -12.24 9.05 24.68
CA PRO A 321 -13.69 8.98 24.53
C PRO A 321 -14.30 7.82 25.32
N SER A 322 -15.41 8.09 26.01
CA SER A 322 -16.18 7.09 26.75
C SER A 322 -16.76 6.00 25.83
N ALA A 323 -17.13 4.85 26.40
CA ALA A 323 -17.78 3.77 25.66
C ALA A 323 -19.06 4.24 24.93
N ALA A 324 -19.85 5.13 25.54
CA ALA A 324 -21.05 5.70 24.93
C ALA A 324 -20.73 6.66 23.76
N GLU A 325 -19.64 7.42 23.84
CA GLU A 325 -19.16 8.24 22.71
C GLU A 325 -18.69 7.37 21.55
N ILE A 326 -17.95 6.30 21.85
CA ILE A 326 -17.48 5.35 20.84
C ILE A 326 -18.63 4.58 20.18
N ALA A 327 -19.67 4.21 20.93
CA ALA A 327 -20.87 3.59 20.36
C ALA A 327 -21.54 4.53 19.33
N ARG A 328 -21.70 5.82 19.67
CA ARG A 328 -22.25 6.84 18.75
C ARG A 328 -21.37 7.05 17.52
N LEU A 329 -20.05 7.10 17.69
CA LEU A 329 -19.12 7.21 16.56
C LEU A 329 -19.17 5.96 15.67
N ASN A 330 -19.30 4.77 16.26
CA ASN A 330 -19.46 3.54 15.51
C ASN A 330 -20.74 3.53 14.66
N GLU A 331 -21.88 3.97 15.22
CA GLU A 331 -23.12 4.13 14.45
C GLU A 331 -22.94 5.10 13.28
N LYS A 332 -22.31 6.25 13.51
CA LYS A 332 -22.00 7.25 12.48
C LYS A 332 -21.10 6.68 11.38
N PHE A 333 -20.03 5.99 11.75
CA PHE A 333 -19.04 5.46 10.80
C PHE A 333 -19.50 4.24 10.04
N LEU A 334 -20.46 3.48 10.58
CA LEU A 334 -21.09 2.37 9.88
C LEU A 334 -22.28 2.82 9.05
N ALA A 335 -22.78 4.05 9.17
CA ALA A 335 -23.94 4.50 8.41
C ALA A 335 -23.72 4.41 6.88
N ARG A 336 -24.75 3.97 6.16
CA ARG A 336 -24.73 3.91 4.69
C ARG A 336 -24.57 5.33 4.11
N PRO A 337 -23.58 5.59 3.25
CA PRO A 337 -23.49 6.86 2.55
C PRO A 337 -24.72 7.10 1.66
N SER A 338 -25.17 8.35 1.54
CA SER A 338 -26.39 8.69 0.77
C SER A 338 -26.31 8.30 -0.70
N TRP A 339 -25.11 8.30 -1.29
CA TRP A 339 -24.86 7.92 -2.68
C TRP A 339 -24.89 6.41 -2.93
N MET A 340 -24.73 5.58 -1.88
CA MET A 340 -24.56 4.14 -2.00
C MET A 340 -25.92 3.43 -1.98
N PRO A 341 -26.29 2.61 -2.98
CA PRO A 341 -27.50 1.81 -2.95
C PRO A 341 -27.54 0.79 -1.80
N GLU A 342 -28.74 0.39 -1.37
CA GLU A 342 -28.93 -0.56 -0.26
C GLU A 342 -28.28 -1.92 -0.52
N TRP A 343 -28.41 -2.45 -1.73
CA TRP A 343 -27.78 -3.72 -2.12
C TRP A 343 -26.24 -3.65 -2.04
N GLN A 344 -25.66 -2.52 -2.43
CA GLN A 344 -24.21 -2.33 -2.42
C GLN A 344 -23.72 -2.24 -0.98
N TYR A 345 -24.45 -1.53 -0.13
CA TYR A 345 -24.15 -1.46 1.29
C TYR A 345 -24.32 -2.81 2.00
N ALA A 346 -25.29 -3.64 1.59
CA ALA A 346 -25.42 -5.01 2.09
C ALA A 346 -24.18 -5.85 1.80
N HIS A 347 -23.60 -5.73 0.60
CA HIS A 347 -22.33 -6.39 0.24
C HIS A 347 -21.13 -5.81 1.00
N VAL A 348 -21.08 -4.49 1.21
CA VAL A 348 -20.08 -3.88 2.11
C VAL A 348 -20.19 -4.48 3.51
N ARG A 349 -21.40 -4.63 4.06
CA ARG A 349 -21.65 -5.28 5.35
C ARG A 349 -21.29 -6.76 5.35
N GLN A 350 -21.50 -7.47 4.23
CA GLN A 350 -21.07 -8.86 4.10
C GLN A 350 -19.54 -8.97 4.19
N LEU A 351 -18.79 -8.16 3.41
CA LEU A 351 -17.33 -8.10 3.47
C LEU A 351 -16.83 -7.81 4.89
N MET A 352 -17.49 -6.88 5.59
CA MET A 352 -17.20 -6.54 6.98
C MET A 352 -17.38 -7.70 7.98
N GLY A 353 -18.09 -8.76 7.59
CA GLY A 353 -18.40 -9.93 8.42
C GLY A 353 -17.66 -11.21 8.01
N LEU A 354 -17.01 -11.26 6.84
CA LEU A 354 -16.45 -12.51 6.29
C LEU A 354 -15.40 -13.17 7.19
N GLU A 355 -14.54 -12.36 7.83
CA GLU A 355 -13.48 -12.86 8.72
C GLU A 355 -13.97 -13.10 10.16
N SER A 356 -15.21 -12.72 10.46
CA SER A 356 -15.85 -12.80 11.79
C SER A 356 -17.09 -13.68 11.81
N GLY A 357 -17.19 -14.64 10.87
CA GLY A 357 -18.29 -15.61 10.81
C GLY A 357 -19.65 -14.97 10.51
N GLY A 358 -19.66 -13.90 9.71
CA GLY A 358 -20.86 -13.15 9.31
C GLY A 358 -21.24 -12.00 10.23
N ARG A 359 -20.60 -11.83 11.39
CA ARG A 359 -20.92 -10.74 12.33
C ARG A 359 -20.20 -9.45 11.94
N VAL A 360 -20.96 -8.40 11.63
CA VAL A 360 -20.38 -7.04 11.47
C VAL A 360 -19.90 -6.53 12.83
N GLU A 361 -18.58 -6.44 12.99
CA GLU A 361 -17.94 -5.93 14.22
C GLU A 361 -17.84 -4.39 14.19
N PRO A 362 -17.65 -3.70 15.33
CA PRO A 362 -17.39 -2.26 15.36
C PRO A 362 -16.22 -1.82 14.47
N PHE A 363 -16.18 -0.56 14.01
CA PHE A 363 -15.21 -0.08 13.00
C PHE A 363 -13.73 -0.40 13.37
N TYR A 364 -13.36 -0.24 14.64
CA TYR A 364 -12.00 -0.42 15.15
C TYR A 364 -11.52 -1.88 15.17
N TYR A 365 -12.42 -2.87 15.07
CA TYR A 365 -12.00 -4.27 14.90
C TYR A 365 -11.24 -4.49 13.58
N ARG A 366 -11.53 -3.71 12.55
CA ARG A 366 -10.90 -3.81 11.22
C ARG A 366 -9.54 -3.13 11.15
N LEU A 367 -9.19 -2.37 12.20
CA LEU A 367 -7.93 -1.65 12.31
C LEU A 367 -6.90 -2.42 13.14
N LEU A 368 -7.26 -3.63 13.58
CA LEU A 368 -6.42 -4.51 14.38
C LEU A 368 -6.33 -5.90 13.77
N PRO A 369 -5.17 -6.56 13.85
CA PRO A 369 -5.07 -7.99 13.56
C PRO A 369 -5.96 -8.83 14.49
N ARG A 370 -6.52 -9.93 13.99
CA ARG A 370 -7.44 -10.80 14.75
C ARG A 370 -6.86 -11.31 16.07
N HIS A 371 -5.55 -11.61 16.11
CA HIS A 371 -4.89 -12.08 17.33
C HIS A 371 -4.83 -11.00 18.43
N VAL A 372 -4.76 -9.71 18.05
CA VAL A 372 -4.81 -8.58 19.00
C VAL A 372 -6.20 -8.46 19.60
N ILE A 373 -7.23 -8.53 18.77
CA ILE A 373 -8.64 -8.48 19.20
C ILE A 373 -8.92 -9.59 20.21
N ASN A 374 -8.57 -10.83 19.87
CA ASN A 374 -8.78 -11.99 20.73
C ASN A 374 -8.09 -11.80 22.10
N ARG A 375 -6.85 -11.31 22.11
CA ARG A 375 -6.10 -11.08 23.34
C ARG A 375 -6.70 -9.96 24.19
N ALA A 376 -7.12 -8.85 23.58
CA ALA A 376 -7.74 -7.75 24.30
C ALA A 376 -9.00 -8.21 25.06
N ARG A 377 -9.83 -9.01 24.39
CA ARG A 377 -11.04 -9.61 24.98
C ARG A 377 -10.70 -10.57 26.12
N GLN A 378 -9.81 -11.53 25.87
CA GLN A 378 -9.39 -12.52 26.88
C GLN A 378 -8.75 -11.87 28.11
N SER A 379 -7.93 -10.84 27.91
CA SER A 379 -7.25 -10.15 29.01
C SER A 379 -8.25 -9.38 29.86
N GLY A 380 -9.14 -8.61 29.22
CA GLY A 380 -10.18 -7.87 29.94
C GLY A 380 -11.20 -8.78 30.64
N GLU A 381 -11.60 -9.91 30.04
CA GLU A 381 -12.43 -10.93 30.69
C GLU A 381 -11.74 -11.48 31.96
N ARG A 382 -10.44 -11.77 31.88
CA ARG A 382 -9.66 -12.25 33.03
C ARG A 382 -9.58 -11.21 34.14
N GLU A 383 -9.36 -9.94 33.80
CA GLU A 383 -9.26 -8.83 34.76
C GLU A 383 -10.60 -8.47 35.41
N ALA A 384 -11.72 -8.71 34.72
CA ALA A 384 -13.06 -8.43 35.22
C ALA A 384 -13.65 -9.51 36.14
N LYS A 385 -13.11 -10.75 36.11
CA LYS A 385 -13.56 -11.85 36.99
C LYS A 385 -13.72 -11.51 38.49
N PRO A 386 -12.99 -10.54 39.09
CA PRO A 386 -13.20 -10.13 40.49
C PRO A 386 -14.05 -8.86 40.70
N ARG A 387 -14.63 -8.19 39.68
CA ARG A 387 -15.25 -6.85 39.83
C ARG A 387 -16.64 -6.72 39.16
N ILE A 388 -17.55 -5.97 39.79
CA ILE A 388 -18.76 -5.39 39.20
C ILE A 388 -18.41 -3.92 38.92
N PRO A 389 -18.63 -3.34 37.73
CA PRO A 389 -19.61 -3.70 36.69
C PRO A 389 -19.13 -4.69 35.61
N ALA A 390 -20.05 -5.08 34.72
CA ALA A 390 -19.81 -6.00 33.60
C ALA A 390 -18.73 -5.48 32.64
N PHE A 391 -17.88 -6.39 32.18
CA PHE A 391 -16.82 -6.13 31.21
C PHE A 391 -17.39 -5.76 29.83
N ASP A 392 -17.01 -4.60 29.30
CA ASP A 392 -17.28 -4.22 27.92
C ASP A 392 -16.12 -4.65 27.01
N ALA A 393 -16.29 -5.81 26.37
CA ALA A 393 -15.30 -6.39 25.47
C ALA A 393 -15.03 -5.52 24.24
N ASP A 394 -16.02 -4.77 23.76
CA ASP A 394 -15.91 -3.94 22.57
C ASP A 394 -15.09 -2.68 22.89
N TYR A 395 -15.38 -2.04 24.02
CA TYR A 395 -14.56 -0.93 24.50
C TYR A 395 -13.11 -1.34 24.79
N ALA A 396 -12.87 -2.55 25.31
CA ALA A 396 -11.51 -3.06 25.50
C ALA A 396 -10.74 -3.20 24.17
N VAL A 397 -11.40 -3.62 23.09
CA VAL A 397 -10.79 -3.68 21.75
C VAL A 397 -10.54 -2.27 21.20
N TYR A 398 -11.42 -1.31 21.45
CA TYR A 398 -11.16 0.10 21.12
C TYR A 398 -9.91 0.64 21.82
N LEU A 399 -9.76 0.40 23.13
CA LEU A 399 -8.56 0.79 23.87
C LEU A 399 -7.30 0.11 23.32
N ALA A 400 -7.40 -1.17 22.95
CA ALA A 400 -6.32 -1.90 22.31
C ALA A 400 -5.92 -1.30 20.95
N TRP A 401 -6.86 -0.72 20.19
CA TRP A 401 -6.56 -0.01 18.95
C TRP A 401 -5.80 1.29 19.23
N LEU A 402 -6.21 2.06 20.23
CA LEU A 402 -5.47 3.26 20.65
C LEU A 402 -4.04 2.90 21.03
N ASP A 403 -3.86 1.86 21.84
CA ASP A 403 -2.55 1.40 22.30
C ASP A 403 -1.71 0.80 21.16
N TRP A 404 -2.35 0.18 20.15
CA TRP A 404 -1.69 -0.35 18.97
C TRP A 404 -1.05 0.75 18.11
N VAL A 405 -1.78 1.86 17.94
CA VAL A 405 -1.32 3.03 17.18
C VAL A 405 -0.34 3.84 18.02
N HIS A 406 -0.67 4.12 19.28
CA HIS A 406 0.09 5.00 20.15
C HIS A 406 1.41 4.37 20.62
N GLY A 407 1.43 3.05 20.85
CA GLY A 407 2.64 2.28 21.14
C GLY A 407 3.50 2.00 19.91
N CYS A 408 3.05 2.40 18.70
CA CYS A 408 3.77 2.19 17.46
C CYS A 408 4.97 3.16 17.36
N PRO A 409 6.21 2.65 17.17
CA PRO A 409 7.37 3.51 16.98
C PRO A 409 7.27 4.38 15.71
N PRO A 410 7.88 5.58 15.70
CA PRO A 410 8.10 6.31 14.47
C PRO A 410 8.83 5.45 13.43
N ARG A 411 8.44 5.59 12.16
CA ARG A 411 8.95 4.80 11.02
C ARG A 411 8.64 3.30 11.05
N TRP A 412 7.57 2.89 11.73
CA TRP A 412 7.15 1.50 11.71
C TRP A 412 6.60 1.07 10.34
N TRP A 413 6.93 -0.16 9.92
CA TRP A 413 6.50 -0.76 8.66
C TRP A 413 5.71 -2.05 8.89
N ASP A 414 4.45 -2.05 8.47
CA ASP A 414 3.50 -3.17 8.55
C ASP A 414 3.20 -3.77 7.15
N GLY A 415 4.06 -3.53 6.16
CA GLY A 415 3.89 -4.01 4.77
C GLY A 415 3.45 -2.90 3.80
N HIS A 416 3.22 -3.27 2.54
CA HIS A 416 2.94 -2.31 1.46
C HIS A 416 1.68 -1.45 1.66
N LEU A 417 0.76 -1.89 2.51
CA LEU A 417 -0.44 -1.13 2.88
C LEU A 417 -0.21 -0.13 4.02
N THR A 418 0.99 -0.03 4.62
CA THR A 418 1.26 0.87 5.76
C THR A 418 0.77 2.31 5.50
N GLY A 419 1.14 2.88 4.35
CA GLY A 419 0.68 4.22 3.95
C GLY A 419 -0.82 4.30 3.65
N ALA A 420 -1.36 3.30 2.95
CA ALA A 420 -2.77 3.28 2.58
C ALA A 420 -3.69 3.14 3.80
N ASN A 421 -3.37 2.23 4.72
CA ASN A 421 -4.11 1.99 5.96
C ASN A 421 -4.08 3.22 6.88
N ASN A 422 -2.93 3.91 6.98
CA ASN A 422 -2.86 5.14 7.76
C ASN A 422 -3.77 6.24 7.20
N VAL A 423 -3.78 6.42 5.88
CA VAL A 423 -4.65 7.40 5.21
C VAL A 423 -6.13 7.08 5.47
N THR A 424 -6.54 5.83 5.24
CA THR A 424 -7.92 5.40 5.51
C THR A 424 -8.29 5.61 6.98
N GLN A 425 -7.39 5.25 7.91
CA GLN A 425 -7.62 5.47 9.34
C GLN A 425 -7.76 6.96 9.69
N TRP A 426 -6.87 7.81 9.17
CA TRP A 426 -6.86 9.24 9.48
C TRP A 426 -8.10 9.95 8.94
N TYR A 427 -8.40 9.80 7.65
CA TYR A 427 -9.50 10.54 7.03
C TYR A 427 -10.88 10.02 7.45
N ASN A 428 -11.02 8.72 7.74
CA ASN A 428 -12.32 8.16 8.14
C ASN A 428 -12.55 8.21 9.65
N TYR A 429 -11.51 8.06 10.48
CA TYR A 429 -11.67 7.76 11.92
C TYR A 429 -10.90 8.67 12.88
N ARG A 430 -10.25 9.76 12.42
CA ARG A 430 -9.51 10.68 13.31
C ARG A 430 -10.34 11.22 14.49
N GLU A 431 -11.64 11.41 14.31
CA GLU A 431 -12.53 11.91 15.37
C GLU A 431 -12.63 10.95 16.57
N ALA A 432 -12.39 9.65 16.36
CA ALA A 432 -12.34 8.65 17.43
C ALA A 432 -10.95 8.50 18.08
N LEU A 433 -9.93 9.20 17.58
CA LEU A 433 -8.57 9.16 18.11
C LEU A 433 -8.37 10.33 19.09
N PRO A 434 -7.95 10.09 20.34
CA PRO A 434 -7.51 11.16 21.23
C PRO A 434 -6.36 11.97 20.64
N ALA A 435 -6.27 13.25 20.99
CA ALA A 435 -5.24 14.15 20.45
C ALA A 435 -3.79 13.65 20.61
N PRO A 436 -3.37 13.01 21.73
CA PRO A 436 -2.03 12.43 21.82
C PRO A 436 -1.78 11.30 20.80
N VAL A 437 -2.81 10.50 20.48
CA VAL A 437 -2.69 9.41 19.49
C VAL A 437 -2.58 9.99 18.07
N GLN A 438 -3.33 11.06 17.79
CA GLN A 438 -3.18 11.80 16.53
C GLN A 438 -1.76 12.39 16.39
N GLU A 439 -1.18 12.93 17.47
CA GLU A 439 0.18 13.45 17.46
C GLU A 439 1.24 12.35 17.22
N SER A 440 1.03 11.15 17.75
CA SER A 440 1.89 9.99 17.45
C SER A 440 1.89 9.62 15.96
N ILE A 441 0.72 9.66 15.30
CA ILE A 441 0.61 9.47 13.85
C ILE A 441 1.40 10.56 13.11
N ILE A 442 1.16 11.84 13.44
CA ILE A 442 1.86 12.97 12.82
C ILE A 442 3.38 12.81 12.99
N ARG A 443 3.86 12.53 14.20
CA ARG A 443 5.29 12.33 14.49
C ARG A 443 5.89 11.18 13.70
N SER A 444 5.18 10.06 13.59
CA SER A 444 5.62 8.91 12.79
C SER A 444 5.78 9.27 11.32
N TRP A 445 4.83 10.01 10.74
CA TRP A 445 4.88 10.43 9.34
C TRP A 445 5.85 11.58 9.08
N THR A 446 6.05 12.49 10.04
CA THR A 446 7.16 13.46 9.99
C THR A 446 8.50 12.74 9.92
N ALA A 447 8.68 11.67 10.69
CA ALA A 447 9.91 10.87 10.65
C ALA A 447 10.08 10.11 9.32
N TRP A 448 9.00 9.55 8.75
CA TRP A 448 9.02 8.91 7.45
C TRP A 448 9.32 9.89 6.31
N LEU A 449 8.69 11.07 6.32
CA LEU A 449 8.68 11.99 5.19
C LEU A 449 9.74 13.08 5.26
N MET A 450 10.39 13.29 6.40
CA MET A 450 11.54 14.20 6.55
C MET A 450 11.26 15.56 5.87
N PRO A 451 10.22 16.29 6.30
CA PRO A 451 9.64 17.41 5.55
C PRO A 451 10.64 18.56 5.30
N ASP A 452 11.64 18.68 6.17
CA ASP A 452 12.73 19.65 6.09
C ASP A 452 13.76 19.35 5.00
N ARG A 453 13.77 18.13 4.43
CA ARG A 453 14.72 17.74 3.38
C ARG A 453 14.13 17.84 1.98
N GLU A 454 14.90 18.48 1.10
CA GLU A 454 14.69 18.43 -0.35
C GLU A 454 15.06 17.07 -0.93
N THR A 455 14.47 16.72 -2.06
CA THR A 455 14.81 15.51 -2.83
C THR A 455 15.94 15.81 -3.82
N GLN A 456 16.89 14.88 -3.97
CA GLN A 456 17.90 14.96 -5.02
C GLN A 456 17.24 14.72 -6.38
N LEU A 457 17.15 15.76 -7.21
CA LEU A 457 16.45 15.70 -8.49
C LEU A 457 17.32 15.15 -9.62
N ASP A 458 18.66 15.23 -9.50
CA ASP A 458 19.57 14.59 -10.46
C ASP A 458 19.52 13.05 -10.28
N PRO A 459 19.07 12.28 -11.29
CA PRO A 459 18.97 10.82 -11.19
C PRO A 459 20.32 10.12 -10.96
N LYS A 460 21.43 10.69 -11.45
CA LYS A 460 22.77 10.13 -11.24
C LYS A 460 23.17 10.31 -9.78
N LEU A 461 23.06 11.52 -9.25
CA LEU A 461 23.40 11.82 -7.85
C LEU A 461 22.47 11.09 -6.87
N ARG A 462 21.19 10.90 -7.22
CA ARG A 462 20.22 10.17 -6.38
C ARG A 462 20.62 8.71 -6.13
N ARG A 463 21.45 8.12 -6.99
CA ARG A 463 21.98 6.75 -6.87
C ARG A 463 23.40 6.70 -6.33
N GLN A 464 23.97 7.84 -5.92
CA GLN A 464 25.33 7.91 -5.42
C GLN A 464 25.41 7.66 -3.90
N CYS A 465 26.20 6.66 -3.50
CA CYS A 465 26.46 6.35 -2.08
C CYS A 465 27.19 7.49 -1.35
N ASP A 466 27.88 8.34 -2.11
CA ASP A 466 28.67 9.48 -1.66
C ASP A 466 28.01 10.84 -1.91
N GLU A 467 26.68 10.85 -2.12
CA GLU A 467 25.86 12.06 -2.12
C GLU A 467 25.56 12.50 -0.67
N PHE A 468 26.39 13.42 -0.16
CA PHE A 468 26.36 13.88 1.23
C PHE A 468 25.78 15.29 1.43
N SER A 469 25.10 15.86 0.43
CA SER A 469 24.48 17.21 0.55
C SER A 469 23.36 17.32 1.58
N GLY A 470 22.84 16.17 2.06
CA GLY A 470 21.69 16.10 2.94
C GLY A 470 20.34 16.04 2.22
N LYS A 471 20.33 16.11 0.87
CA LYS A 471 19.14 15.83 0.07
C LYS A 471 18.76 14.35 0.15
N LEU A 472 17.46 14.07 -0.01
CA LEU A 472 16.95 12.70 -0.02
C LEU A 472 17.38 11.98 -1.30
N VAL A 473 18.06 10.85 -1.13
CA VAL A 473 18.52 9.96 -2.20
C VAL A 473 17.64 8.72 -2.30
N HIS A 474 17.94 7.83 -3.23
CA HIS A 474 17.20 6.59 -3.39
C HIS A 474 17.28 5.76 -2.10
N PRO A 475 16.16 5.21 -1.58
CA PRO A 475 16.17 4.44 -0.32
C PRO A 475 17.10 3.22 -0.36
N MET A 476 17.29 2.65 -1.55
CA MET A 476 18.23 1.55 -1.81
C MET A 476 19.63 2.01 -2.27
N VAL A 477 20.05 3.25 -2.01
CA VAL A 477 21.37 3.74 -2.47
C VAL A 477 22.55 2.97 -1.85
N ASP A 478 22.35 2.27 -0.74
CA ASP A 478 23.36 1.39 -0.12
C ASP A 478 23.17 -0.09 -0.48
N ASP A 479 22.37 -0.36 -1.51
CA ASP A 479 22.18 -1.69 -2.07
C ASP A 479 22.90 -1.81 -3.42
N PRO A 480 23.72 -2.86 -3.66
CA PRO A 480 24.45 -3.04 -4.92
C PRO A 480 23.58 -3.10 -6.18
N ARG A 481 22.27 -3.33 -6.06
CA ARG A 481 21.31 -3.31 -7.17
C ARG A 481 21.07 -1.90 -7.71
N VAL A 482 21.26 -0.86 -6.89
CA VAL A 482 20.98 0.54 -7.25
C VAL A 482 22.22 1.42 -7.04
N GLY A 483 22.82 1.34 -5.86
CA GLY A 483 23.88 2.19 -5.36
C GLY A 483 25.24 2.04 -6.02
N ARG A 484 25.88 3.17 -6.32
CA ARG A 484 27.28 3.24 -6.74
C ARG A 484 27.96 4.46 -6.13
N PHE A 485 29.26 4.39 -5.87
CA PHE A 485 30.08 5.55 -5.56
C PHE A 485 30.35 6.37 -6.83
N SER A 486 30.75 7.64 -6.67
CA SER A 486 31.07 8.54 -7.78
C SER A 486 32.20 8.02 -8.69
N ASP A 487 33.08 7.17 -8.17
CA ASP A 487 34.15 6.47 -8.91
C ASP A 487 33.68 5.23 -9.70
N GLY A 488 32.40 4.86 -9.59
CA GLY A 488 31.78 3.73 -10.27
C GLY A 488 31.75 2.41 -9.49
N ARG A 489 32.41 2.34 -8.32
CA ARG A 489 32.36 1.17 -7.42
C ARG A 489 30.91 0.93 -6.95
N LYS A 490 30.45 -0.32 -6.94
CA LYS A 490 29.11 -0.66 -6.43
C LYS A 490 29.06 -0.55 -4.91
N ALA A 491 27.88 -0.27 -4.36
CA ALA A 491 27.60 -0.45 -2.94
C ALA A 491 27.84 -1.92 -2.52
N GLU A 492 28.10 -2.14 -1.23
CA GLU A 492 28.23 -3.46 -0.63
C GLU A 492 26.95 -3.83 0.13
N TRP A 493 26.55 -5.11 0.08
CA TRP A 493 25.41 -5.60 0.84
C TRP A 493 25.61 -5.36 2.33
N ASN A 494 24.58 -4.81 3.00
CA ASN A 494 24.58 -4.55 4.44
C ASN A 494 25.70 -3.61 4.93
N GLN A 495 26.23 -2.71 4.08
CA GLN A 495 27.28 -1.76 4.47
C GLN A 495 26.84 -0.68 5.49
N GLY A 496 25.55 -0.66 5.85
CA GLY A 496 24.95 0.36 6.71
C GLY A 496 24.63 1.64 5.94
N ASP A 497 24.32 2.71 6.65
CA ASP A 497 24.00 4.02 6.07
C ASP A 497 25.27 4.83 5.82
N THR A 498 25.68 4.98 4.55
CA THR A 498 26.92 5.70 4.20
C THR A 498 26.85 7.19 4.53
N TYR A 499 25.68 7.80 4.39
CA TYR A 499 25.47 9.21 4.72
C TYR A 499 25.71 9.48 6.21
N TYR A 500 25.13 8.65 7.08
CA TYR A 500 25.37 8.68 8.51
C TYR A 500 26.86 8.46 8.83
N GLN A 501 27.49 7.43 8.28
CA GLN A 501 28.91 7.15 8.52
C GLN A 501 29.82 8.34 8.18
N LYS A 502 29.46 9.11 7.14
CA LYS A 502 30.23 10.28 6.73
C LYS A 502 29.94 11.53 7.55
N THR A 503 28.67 11.79 7.84
CA THR A 503 28.20 13.09 8.36
C THR A 503 27.93 13.09 9.86
N GLY A 504 27.68 11.91 10.44
CA GLY A 504 27.19 11.75 11.81
C GLY A 504 25.72 12.14 12.00
N ASP A 505 25.00 12.54 10.95
CA ASP A 505 23.59 12.93 11.03
C ASP A 505 22.71 11.69 11.13
N TRP A 506 22.25 11.42 12.35
CA TRP A 506 21.46 10.24 12.72
C TRP A 506 20.16 10.09 11.93
N ARG A 507 19.65 11.17 11.32
CA ARG A 507 18.43 11.11 10.50
C ARG A 507 18.65 10.37 9.17
N GLY A 508 19.90 10.19 8.74
CA GLY A 508 20.17 9.69 7.39
C GLY A 508 19.62 10.62 6.30
N ASN A 509 19.60 10.16 5.06
CA ASN A 509 19.03 10.89 3.92
C ASN A 509 18.14 10.02 3.02
N LYS A 510 17.45 9.03 3.61
CA LYS A 510 16.65 8.04 2.86
C LYS A 510 15.23 7.89 3.40
N SER A 511 14.28 7.75 2.47
CA SER A 511 12.88 7.49 2.75
C SER A 511 12.25 6.67 1.62
N TYR A 512 11.56 5.58 1.95
CA TYR A 512 10.82 4.72 1.04
C TYR A 512 9.71 5.50 0.34
N TYR A 513 9.07 6.41 1.06
CA TYR A 513 7.94 7.18 0.57
C TYR A 513 8.36 8.40 -0.26
N ARG A 514 9.64 8.76 -0.32
CA ARG A 514 10.11 9.94 -1.05
C ARG A 514 11.35 9.63 -1.90
N SER A 515 11.76 10.57 -2.74
CA SER A 515 12.91 10.42 -3.63
C SER A 515 12.79 9.21 -4.56
N GLY A 516 13.44 8.07 -4.28
CA GLY A 516 13.53 6.92 -5.19
C GLY A 516 12.20 6.43 -5.74
N PHE A 517 11.36 5.76 -4.95
CA PHE A 517 10.11 5.16 -5.46
C PHE A 517 9.04 6.16 -5.91
N THR A 518 9.26 7.47 -5.71
CA THR A 518 8.43 8.55 -6.25
C THR A 518 9.05 9.22 -7.49
N ARG A 519 10.30 8.94 -7.84
CA ARG A 519 11.03 9.55 -8.96
C ARG A 519 11.70 8.53 -9.89
N GLU A 520 11.69 7.25 -9.54
CA GLU A 520 12.29 6.14 -10.26
C GLU A 520 11.35 4.93 -10.33
N MET A 521 11.44 4.22 -11.45
CA MET A 521 10.61 3.06 -11.73
C MET A 521 10.94 1.90 -10.76
N SER A 522 9.90 1.29 -10.22
CA SER A 522 9.95 0.01 -9.49
C SER A 522 8.77 -0.85 -9.95
N THR A 523 8.34 -1.83 -9.17
CA THR A 523 7.07 -2.52 -9.42
C THR A 523 5.88 -1.62 -9.06
N ALA A 524 4.72 -1.87 -9.67
CA ALA A 524 3.55 -0.99 -9.52
C ALA A 524 3.14 -0.77 -8.05
N ASN A 525 3.16 -1.82 -7.23
CA ASN A 525 2.88 -1.72 -5.79
C ASN A 525 3.86 -0.79 -5.05
N PHE A 526 5.16 -0.80 -5.37
CA PHE A 526 6.13 0.09 -4.74
C PHE A 526 5.85 1.55 -5.09
N ASN A 527 5.69 1.84 -6.39
CA ASN A 527 5.45 3.21 -6.83
C ASN A 527 4.08 3.73 -6.34
N SER A 528 3.03 2.92 -6.34
CA SER A 528 1.70 3.29 -5.80
C SER A 528 1.75 3.53 -4.29
N SER A 529 2.31 2.60 -3.51
CA SER A 529 2.42 2.76 -2.05
C SER A 529 3.31 3.96 -1.66
N ALA A 530 4.43 4.17 -2.35
CA ALA A 530 5.32 5.29 -2.09
C ALA A 530 4.65 6.63 -2.42
N SER A 531 4.05 6.75 -3.61
CA SER A 531 3.41 7.99 -4.08
C SER A 531 2.19 8.37 -3.23
N SER A 532 1.34 7.39 -2.90
CA SER A 532 0.18 7.59 -2.01
C SER A 532 0.64 7.94 -0.60
N GLY A 533 1.66 7.25 -0.10
CA GLY A 533 2.28 7.52 1.20
C GLY A 533 2.84 8.94 1.30
N ALA A 534 3.61 9.40 0.31
CA ALA A 534 4.16 10.76 0.30
C ALA A 534 3.09 11.84 0.13
N LEU A 535 2.16 11.68 -0.81
CA LEU A 535 1.19 12.71 -1.12
C LEU A 535 0.20 12.90 0.03
N LEU A 536 -0.46 11.83 0.45
CA LEU A 536 -1.57 11.91 1.39
C LEU A 536 -1.10 12.00 2.84
N ASN A 537 -0.03 11.30 3.24
CA ASN A 537 0.53 11.55 4.57
C ASN A 537 1.33 12.87 4.60
N GLY A 538 1.81 13.36 3.45
CA GLY A 538 2.32 14.72 3.29
C GLY A 538 1.25 15.78 3.55
N GLN A 539 0.02 15.59 3.06
CA GLN A 539 -1.13 16.42 3.41
C GLN A 539 -1.42 16.39 4.92
N ILE A 540 -1.41 15.19 5.54
CA ILE A 540 -1.65 15.02 6.99
C ILE A 540 -0.67 15.85 7.83
N ILE A 541 0.62 15.88 7.45
CA ILE A 541 1.65 16.62 8.19
C ILE A 541 1.93 18.02 7.64
N GLY A 542 1.24 18.45 6.59
CA GLY A 542 1.45 19.76 5.93
C GLY A 542 2.80 19.92 5.20
N SER A 543 3.39 18.84 4.67
CA SER A 543 4.70 18.90 3.99
C SER A 543 4.59 19.17 2.49
N SER A 544 4.99 20.37 2.06
CA SER A 544 5.07 20.74 0.64
C SER A 544 6.03 19.85 -0.16
N ASN A 545 7.20 19.55 0.41
CA ASN A 545 8.22 18.71 -0.20
C ASN A 545 7.72 17.26 -0.42
N ALA A 546 7.06 16.66 0.58
CA ALA A 546 6.49 15.32 0.44
C ALA A 546 5.34 15.29 -0.58
N MET A 547 4.45 16.27 -0.55
CA MET A 547 3.37 16.39 -1.53
C MET A 547 3.92 16.59 -2.96
N ALA A 548 5.02 17.33 -3.14
CA ALA A 548 5.65 17.51 -4.44
C ALA A 548 6.24 16.20 -5.00
N ASP A 549 6.90 15.39 -4.15
CA ASP A 549 7.39 14.07 -4.54
C ASP A 549 6.25 13.09 -4.83
N GLY A 550 5.25 13.03 -3.94
CA GLY A 550 4.09 12.17 -4.12
C GLY A 550 3.30 12.49 -5.40
N ARG A 551 3.15 13.77 -5.74
CA ARG A 551 2.50 14.20 -7.00
C ARG A 551 3.31 13.83 -8.24
N ALA A 552 4.63 14.01 -8.19
CA ALA A 552 5.50 13.58 -9.29
C ALA A 552 5.41 12.06 -9.47
N GLY A 553 5.46 11.31 -8.36
CA GLY A 553 5.29 9.87 -8.35
C GLY A 553 3.95 9.43 -8.93
N LEU A 554 2.84 10.01 -8.45
CA LEU A 554 1.48 9.77 -8.93
C LEU A 554 1.38 9.91 -10.45
N MET A 555 1.82 11.04 -10.99
CA MET A 555 1.70 11.31 -12.42
C MET A 555 2.62 10.44 -13.26
N GLN A 556 3.88 10.24 -12.83
CA GLN A 556 4.85 9.49 -13.62
C GLN A 556 4.57 7.99 -13.62
N PHE A 557 4.27 7.41 -12.45
CA PHE A 557 4.24 5.96 -12.27
C PHE A 557 2.82 5.38 -12.21
N PRO A 558 2.00 5.53 -11.13
CA PRO A 558 0.63 5.02 -11.14
C PRO A 558 -0.20 5.47 -12.34
N PHE A 559 -0.10 6.74 -12.73
CA PHE A 559 -0.91 7.30 -13.81
C PHE A 559 -0.36 6.91 -15.20
N TRP A 560 0.78 7.47 -15.62
CA TRP A 560 1.28 7.29 -16.98
C TRP A 560 1.85 5.89 -17.24
N MET A 561 2.73 5.39 -16.37
CA MET A 561 3.44 4.15 -16.62
C MET A 561 2.60 2.89 -16.33
N TRP A 562 1.85 2.86 -15.23
CA TRP A 562 1.18 1.64 -14.79
C TRP A 562 -0.27 1.51 -15.25
N THR A 563 -0.94 2.63 -15.53
CA THR A 563 -2.36 2.62 -15.92
C THR A 563 -2.58 2.95 -17.39
N HIS A 564 -1.91 3.98 -17.92
CA HIS A 564 -2.17 4.55 -19.25
C HIS A 564 -1.07 4.29 -20.29
N SER A 565 -0.10 3.40 -20.02
CA SER A 565 0.95 3.06 -21.00
C SER A 565 0.51 2.03 -22.04
N ALA A 566 -0.59 1.32 -21.79
CA ALA A 566 -1.13 0.24 -22.62
C ALA A 566 -2.64 0.09 -22.45
N GLY A 567 -3.26 -0.82 -23.20
CA GLY A 567 -4.68 -1.13 -23.13
C GLY A 567 -5.13 -1.58 -21.72
N VAL A 568 -4.34 -2.42 -21.06
CA VAL A 568 -4.48 -2.78 -19.64
C VAL A 568 -3.19 -2.51 -18.87
N GLY A 569 -3.31 -2.35 -17.56
CA GLY A 569 -2.15 -2.13 -16.68
C GLY A 569 -1.18 -3.32 -16.65
N GLN A 570 0.06 -3.07 -16.21
CA GLN A 570 1.13 -4.08 -16.15
C GLN A 570 0.74 -5.30 -15.28
N GLU A 571 0.01 -5.04 -14.19
CA GLU A 571 -0.48 -6.03 -13.22
C GLU A 571 -1.85 -6.64 -13.58
N TYR A 572 -2.32 -6.49 -14.82
CA TYR A 572 -3.61 -7.05 -15.25
C TYR A 572 -3.76 -8.52 -14.82
N ILE A 573 -4.81 -8.79 -14.03
CA ILE A 573 -5.17 -10.10 -13.46
C ILE A 573 -4.07 -10.75 -12.58
N ASP A 574 -3.15 -9.92 -12.06
CA ASP A 574 -2.31 -10.29 -10.93
C ASP A 574 -3.09 -10.06 -9.61
N HIS A 575 -3.49 -11.14 -8.94
CA HIS A 575 -4.36 -11.05 -7.77
C HIS A 575 -3.71 -10.39 -6.55
N TYR A 576 -2.37 -10.32 -6.52
CA TYR A 576 -1.60 -9.80 -5.40
C TYR A 576 -1.16 -8.35 -5.64
N TYR A 577 -0.31 -8.12 -6.65
CA TYR A 577 0.29 -6.81 -6.86
C TYR A 577 -0.72 -5.78 -7.35
N TRP A 578 -1.70 -6.20 -8.16
CA TRP A 578 -2.75 -5.31 -8.62
C TRP A 578 -3.64 -4.86 -7.46
N ALA A 579 -4.02 -5.78 -6.57
CA ALA A 579 -4.85 -5.48 -5.42
C ALA A 579 -4.17 -4.45 -4.50
N ILE A 580 -2.89 -4.63 -4.18
CA ILE A 580 -2.11 -3.67 -3.36
C ILE A 580 -2.00 -2.30 -4.07
N ALA A 581 -1.70 -2.29 -5.36
CA ALA A 581 -1.61 -1.04 -6.12
C ALA A 581 -2.95 -0.30 -6.14
N THR A 582 -4.05 -1.02 -6.36
CA THR A 582 -5.42 -0.47 -6.34
C THR A 582 -5.80 0.08 -4.97
N ALA A 583 -5.45 -0.59 -3.88
CA ALA A 583 -5.68 -0.09 -2.52
C ALA A 583 -5.01 1.28 -2.31
N ALA A 584 -3.75 1.43 -2.71
CA ALA A 584 -3.02 2.69 -2.61
C ALA A 584 -3.58 3.77 -3.57
N ASN A 585 -3.95 3.39 -4.79
CA ASN A 585 -4.43 4.30 -5.82
C ASN A 585 -5.83 4.86 -5.52
N LYS A 586 -6.72 4.07 -4.90
CA LYS A 586 -8.08 4.50 -4.54
C LYS A 586 -8.07 5.72 -3.62
N ASN A 587 -7.09 5.78 -2.72
CA ASN A 587 -6.94 6.88 -1.79
C ASN A 587 -6.70 8.24 -2.49
N PHE A 588 -6.13 8.27 -3.71
CA PHE A 588 -5.98 9.53 -4.45
C PHE A 588 -7.33 10.12 -4.85
N ALA A 589 -8.25 9.28 -5.36
CA ALA A 589 -9.58 9.71 -5.76
C ALA A 589 -10.39 10.23 -4.57
N ASP A 590 -10.22 9.59 -3.41
CA ASP A 590 -11.03 9.86 -2.22
C ASP A 590 -10.51 11.05 -1.38
N PHE A 591 -9.18 11.17 -1.23
CA PHE A 591 -8.59 11.99 -0.16
C PHE A 591 -7.61 13.08 -0.61
N CYS A 592 -7.17 13.11 -1.87
CA CYS A 592 -6.32 14.21 -2.35
C CYS A 592 -6.99 15.56 -2.12
N GLU A 593 -6.29 16.61 -1.74
CA GLU A 593 -6.92 17.93 -1.53
C GLU A 593 -7.11 18.71 -2.84
N ARG A 594 -6.15 18.59 -3.76
CA ARG A 594 -6.21 19.28 -5.06
C ARG A 594 -7.14 18.53 -6.01
N PRO A 595 -8.09 19.22 -6.67
CA PRO A 595 -8.99 18.58 -7.62
C PRO A 595 -8.27 17.84 -8.76
N GLU A 596 -7.14 18.35 -9.24
CA GLU A 596 -6.34 17.72 -10.29
C GLU A 596 -5.80 16.35 -9.83
N ASP A 597 -5.22 16.29 -8.63
CA ASP A 597 -4.72 15.05 -8.04
C ASP A 597 -5.87 14.04 -7.80
N ARG A 598 -7.07 14.52 -7.42
CA ARG A 598 -8.28 13.68 -7.34
C ARG A 598 -8.70 13.15 -8.70
N MET A 599 -8.67 13.98 -9.75
CA MET A 599 -9.02 13.57 -11.11
C MET A 599 -8.06 12.52 -11.64
N ALA A 600 -6.75 12.66 -11.38
CA ALA A 600 -5.77 11.62 -11.69
C ALA A 600 -6.10 10.30 -10.98
N GLY A 601 -6.42 10.36 -9.68
CA GLY A 601 -6.90 9.19 -8.92
C GLY A 601 -8.16 8.57 -9.50
N TRP A 602 -9.17 9.39 -9.81
CA TRP A 602 -10.43 8.94 -10.43
C TRP A 602 -10.18 8.24 -11.77
N SER A 603 -9.33 8.81 -12.62
CA SER A 603 -8.99 8.20 -13.91
C SER A 603 -8.32 6.84 -13.76
N ILE A 604 -7.40 6.70 -12.79
CA ILE A 604 -6.77 5.42 -12.48
C ILE A 604 -7.83 4.39 -12.08
N ILE A 605 -8.75 4.75 -11.18
CA ILE A 605 -9.79 3.85 -10.69
C ILE A 605 -10.81 3.52 -11.77
N ALA A 606 -11.25 4.49 -12.56
CA ALA A 606 -12.19 4.28 -13.67
C ALA A 606 -11.65 3.28 -14.68
N LYS A 607 -10.37 3.42 -15.08
CA LYS A 607 -9.73 2.45 -15.98
C LYS A 607 -9.51 1.09 -15.31
N THR A 608 -9.02 1.06 -14.07
CA THR A 608 -8.77 -0.17 -13.32
C THR A 608 -10.05 -1.00 -13.18
N VAL A 609 -11.17 -0.37 -12.82
CA VAL A 609 -12.45 -1.05 -12.61
C VAL A 609 -13.07 -1.49 -13.94
N ASN A 610 -12.88 -0.73 -15.02
CA ASN A 610 -13.20 -1.18 -16.39
C ASN A 610 -12.43 -2.45 -16.77
N ASP A 611 -11.12 -2.47 -16.55
CA ASP A 611 -10.26 -3.61 -16.87
C ASP A 611 -10.64 -4.84 -16.03
N LEU A 612 -10.95 -4.63 -14.75
CA LEU A 612 -11.40 -5.66 -13.82
C LEU A 612 -12.75 -6.26 -14.23
N ALA A 613 -13.74 -5.41 -14.53
CA ALA A 613 -15.05 -5.87 -14.99
C ALA A 613 -14.97 -6.58 -16.33
N ALA A 614 -14.13 -6.13 -17.26
CA ALA A 614 -13.96 -6.78 -18.56
C ALA A 614 -13.42 -8.22 -18.45
N ALA A 615 -12.62 -8.50 -17.42
CA ALA A 615 -12.03 -9.81 -17.14
C ALA A 615 -12.90 -10.74 -16.28
N TYR A 616 -13.96 -10.22 -15.66
CA TYR A 616 -14.80 -10.96 -14.74
C TYR A 616 -15.93 -11.72 -15.46
N HIS A 617 -16.11 -13.01 -15.16
CA HIS A 617 -17.23 -13.80 -15.68
C HIS A 617 -18.32 -13.96 -14.60
N PRO A 618 -19.52 -13.36 -14.77
CA PRO A 618 -20.54 -13.33 -13.71
C PRO A 618 -21.09 -14.71 -13.35
N ASN A 619 -21.29 -15.57 -14.35
CA ASN A 619 -21.79 -16.93 -14.14
C ASN A 619 -20.76 -17.89 -13.51
N LEU A 620 -19.47 -17.56 -13.54
CA LEU A 620 -18.41 -18.35 -12.90
C LEU A 620 -17.96 -17.74 -11.57
N LYS A 621 -18.20 -16.44 -11.34
CA LYS A 621 -17.61 -15.67 -10.25
C LYS A 621 -16.07 -15.74 -10.24
N LYS A 622 -15.45 -15.72 -11.43
CA LYS A 622 -13.99 -15.82 -11.60
C LYS A 622 -13.46 -14.74 -12.54
N LEU A 623 -12.21 -14.36 -12.29
CA LEU A 623 -11.41 -13.52 -13.17
C LEU A 623 -10.70 -14.38 -14.21
N LEU A 624 -10.66 -13.92 -15.45
CA LEU A 624 -9.95 -14.56 -16.55
C LEU A 624 -9.00 -13.60 -17.23
N GLY A 625 -7.73 -13.97 -17.24
CA GLY A 625 -6.68 -13.25 -17.93
C GLY A 625 -5.32 -13.87 -17.71
N PRO A 626 -4.34 -13.51 -18.55
CA PRO A 626 -2.95 -13.85 -18.30
C PRO A 626 -2.43 -13.13 -17.05
N SER A 627 -1.48 -13.73 -16.34
CA SER A 627 -0.92 -13.13 -15.12
C SER A 627 0.56 -13.41 -14.96
N SER A 628 1.30 -12.43 -14.42
CA SER A 628 2.76 -12.47 -14.36
C SER A 628 3.30 -13.05 -13.05
N ARG A 629 2.70 -12.72 -11.90
CA ARG A 629 3.24 -13.05 -10.56
C ARG A 629 2.18 -13.55 -9.57
N THR A 630 0.94 -13.82 -10.01
CA THR A 630 -0.13 -14.35 -9.14
C THR A 630 0.19 -15.74 -8.58
N TYR A 631 -0.11 -16.04 -7.31
CA TYR A 631 -0.01 -17.41 -6.80
C TYR A 631 -1.15 -18.31 -7.31
N ALA A 632 -0.92 -19.63 -7.35
CA ALA A 632 -1.86 -20.58 -7.91
C ALA A 632 -3.13 -20.70 -7.04
N GLU A 633 -3.01 -20.56 -5.73
CA GLU A 633 -4.13 -20.53 -4.79
C GLU A 633 -5.15 -19.45 -5.15
N HIS A 634 -4.73 -18.26 -5.59
CA HIS A 634 -5.64 -17.22 -6.07
C HIS A 634 -6.35 -17.60 -7.36
N VAL A 635 -5.62 -18.18 -8.33
CA VAL A 635 -6.19 -18.66 -9.58
C VAL A 635 -7.24 -19.74 -9.30
N LEU A 636 -6.91 -20.68 -8.42
CA LEU A 636 -7.76 -21.84 -8.15
C LEU A 636 -8.94 -21.51 -7.23
N GLY A 637 -8.81 -20.61 -6.24
CA GLY A 637 -9.93 -20.34 -5.35
C GLY A 637 -9.84 -19.16 -4.38
N GLN A 638 -8.66 -18.77 -3.91
CA GLN A 638 -8.54 -17.71 -2.91
C GLN A 638 -8.97 -16.35 -3.48
N GLN A 639 -9.91 -15.70 -2.78
CA GLN A 639 -10.53 -14.45 -3.21
C GLN A 639 -9.91 -13.28 -2.45
N ASP A 640 -9.08 -12.49 -3.12
CA ASP A 640 -8.42 -11.29 -2.56
C ASP A 640 -9.11 -9.99 -3.03
N GLY A 641 -8.53 -8.83 -2.73
CA GLY A 641 -9.13 -7.50 -2.88
C GLY A 641 -9.84 -7.22 -4.21
N LEU A 642 -9.34 -7.76 -5.34
CA LEU A 642 -10.01 -7.61 -6.64
C LEU A 642 -11.42 -8.26 -6.65
N CYS A 643 -11.56 -9.44 -6.08
CA CYS A 643 -12.85 -10.13 -5.95
C CYS A 643 -13.78 -9.39 -4.97
N HIS A 644 -13.23 -8.82 -3.90
CA HIS A 644 -14.00 -8.00 -2.94
C HIS A 644 -14.52 -6.70 -3.59
N ILE A 645 -13.72 -6.05 -4.44
CA ILE A 645 -14.15 -4.87 -5.22
C ILE A 645 -15.28 -5.26 -6.18
N LEU A 646 -15.14 -6.37 -6.91
CA LEU A 646 -16.20 -6.89 -7.76
C LEU A 646 -17.48 -7.20 -6.97
N HIS A 647 -17.35 -7.73 -5.76
CA HIS A 647 -18.48 -8.07 -4.93
C HIS A 647 -19.32 -6.84 -4.55
N VAL A 648 -18.69 -5.70 -4.25
CA VAL A 648 -19.42 -4.44 -4.00
C VAL A 648 -19.90 -3.75 -5.28
N LEU A 649 -19.46 -4.17 -6.46
CA LEU A 649 -19.95 -3.69 -7.76
C LEU A 649 -21.03 -4.59 -8.38
N SER A 650 -21.22 -5.79 -7.83
CA SER A 650 -22.09 -6.84 -8.33
C SER A 650 -23.35 -6.95 -7.46
N PRO A 651 -24.52 -6.48 -7.92
CA PRO A 651 -25.80 -6.78 -7.27
C PRO A 651 -26.00 -8.26 -6.90
N LYS A 652 -25.55 -9.20 -7.75
CA LYS A 652 -25.63 -10.65 -7.54
C LYS A 652 -24.55 -11.22 -6.61
N GLY A 653 -23.55 -10.42 -6.27
CA GLY A 653 -22.38 -10.81 -5.49
C GLY A 653 -21.36 -11.61 -6.31
N ALA A 654 -20.07 -11.33 -6.10
CA ALA A 654 -18.96 -11.96 -6.82
C ALA A 654 -18.19 -13.05 -6.03
N LEU A 655 -18.65 -13.41 -4.83
CA LEU A 655 -17.93 -14.34 -3.95
C LEU A 655 -18.56 -15.74 -3.90
N SER A 656 -17.72 -16.73 -3.63
CA SER A 656 -18.07 -18.12 -3.31
C SER A 656 -17.46 -18.55 -1.98
N ASP A 657 -17.90 -19.68 -1.42
CA ASP A 657 -17.48 -20.22 -0.12
C ASP A 657 -17.70 -19.24 1.05
N THR A 658 -18.68 -18.33 0.91
CA THR A 658 -19.04 -17.33 1.94
C THR A 658 -19.56 -17.95 3.23
N ASP A 659 -20.19 -19.12 3.12
CA ASP A 659 -20.81 -19.81 4.25
C ASP A 659 -19.77 -20.58 5.08
N THR A 660 -18.69 -21.05 4.45
CA THR A 660 -17.64 -21.85 5.09
C THR A 660 -16.42 -21.02 5.47
N GLY A 661 -16.11 -19.96 4.69
CA GLY A 661 -14.92 -19.13 4.84
C GLY A 661 -13.60 -19.84 4.53
N VAL A 662 -13.64 -21.06 3.97
CA VAL A 662 -12.46 -21.91 3.73
C VAL A 662 -12.54 -22.58 2.36
N LEU A 663 -11.38 -22.74 1.72
CA LEU A 663 -11.27 -23.39 0.42
C LEU A 663 -11.46 -24.91 0.54
N PRO A 664 -12.19 -25.54 -0.40
CA PRO A 664 -12.37 -26.97 -0.42
C PRO A 664 -11.07 -27.68 -0.82
N ALA A 665 -10.68 -28.73 -0.07
CA ALA A 665 -9.63 -29.71 -0.39
C ALA A 665 -8.19 -29.19 -0.56
N LEU A 666 -7.94 -27.88 -0.57
CA LEU A 666 -6.60 -27.34 -0.32
C LEU A 666 -6.28 -27.51 1.16
N THR A 667 -5.29 -28.34 1.46
CA THR A 667 -4.87 -28.66 2.83
C THR A 667 -3.38 -28.42 2.97
N ALA A 668 -2.97 -28.05 4.18
CA ALA A 668 -1.58 -28.10 4.57
C ALA A 668 -1.14 -29.56 4.81
N PRO A 669 0.16 -29.89 4.72
CA PRO A 669 0.64 -31.15 5.25
C PRO A 669 0.42 -31.20 6.77
N LYS A 670 0.33 -32.41 7.34
CA LYS A 670 0.39 -32.57 8.80
C LYS A 670 1.71 -31.98 9.29
N ASP A 671 1.69 -31.29 10.42
CA ASP A 671 2.94 -30.83 11.03
C ASP A 671 3.79 -32.02 11.50
N ASP A 672 5.04 -31.75 11.88
CA ASP A 672 5.98 -32.77 12.39
C ASP A 672 5.47 -33.52 13.65
N ARG A 673 4.36 -33.05 14.24
CA ARG A 673 3.69 -33.63 15.42
C ARG A 673 2.41 -34.40 15.07
N GLY A 674 2.07 -34.51 13.78
CA GLY A 674 0.90 -35.23 13.28
C GLY A 674 -0.43 -34.49 13.43
N ASN A 675 -0.42 -33.20 13.77
CA ASN A 675 -1.65 -32.42 13.95
C ASN A 675 -2.38 -32.22 12.62
N ILE A 676 -3.71 -32.17 12.69
CA ILE A 676 -4.57 -31.95 11.52
C ILE A 676 -4.28 -30.53 10.98
N PRO A 677 -3.98 -30.41 9.69
CA PRO A 677 -3.66 -29.13 9.08
C PRO A 677 -4.87 -28.19 9.10
N ARG A 678 -4.63 -26.90 9.30
CA ARG A 678 -5.69 -25.88 9.24
C ARG A 678 -6.21 -25.76 7.80
N PRO A 679 -7.53 -25.65 7.58
CA PRO A 679 -8.08 -25.31 6.27
C PRO A 679 -7.52 -23.97 5.78
N ILE A 680 -7.31 -23.84 4.47
CA ILE A 680 -6.91 -22.58 3.86
C ILE A 680 -8.12 -21.64 3.81
N SER A 681 -7.94 -20.39 4.22
CA SER A 681 -8.96 -19.34 4.13
C SER A 681 -9.42 -19.14 2.68
N ALA A 682 -10.73 -18.95 2.48
CA ALA A 682 -11.27 -18.51 1.19
C ALA A 682 -10.88 -17.05 0.86
N TRP A 683 -10.48 -16.28 1.87
CA TRP A 683 -10.14 -14.87 1.78
C TRP A 683 -8.63 -14.66 1.71
N GLY A 684 -8.21 -13.85 0.74
CA GLY A 684 -6.84 -13.37 0.60
C GLY A 684 -6.44 -12.39 1.71
N HIS A 685 -5.16 -12.33 2.01
CA HIS A 685 -4.61 -11.55 3.12
C HIS A 685 -3.97 -10.21 2.70
N ASP A 686 -3.72 -10.00 1.41
CA ASP A 686 -2.89 -8.89 0.95
C ASP A 686 -3.68 -7.61 0.73
N TYR A 687 -4.94 -7.73 0.30
CA TYR A 687 -5.94 -6.67 0.39
C TYR A 687 -7.26 -7.22 0.99
N PRO A 688 -7.32 -7.35 2.33
CA PRO A 688 -8.39 -8.06 3.02
C PRO A 688 -9.80 -7.51 2.75
N PRO A 689 -10.86 -8.35 2.90
CA PRO A 689 -12.25 -7.94 2.70
C PRO A 689 -12.63 -6.69 3.50
N ALA A 690 -12.18 -6.63 4.76
CA ALA A 690 -12.44 -5.51 5.64
C ALA A 690 -11.85 -4.20 5.10
N ALA A 691 -10.64 -4.22 4.53
CA ALA A 691 -10.00 -3.03 3.99
C ALA A 691 -10.74 -2.48 2.75
N VAL A 692 -11.20 -3.38 1.87
CA VAL A 692 -12.04 -3.00 0.71
C VAL A 692 -13.37 -2.43 1.17
N ALA A 693 -13.99 -2.99 2.21
CA ALA A 693 -15.22 -2.45 2.78
C ALA A 693 -15.02 -1.01 3.29
N LEU A 694 -13.90 -0.72 3.97
CA LEU A 694 -13.58 0.62 4.46
C LEU A 694 -13.40 1.62 3.30
N GLN A 695 -12.66 1.26 2.24
CA GLN A 695 -12.50 2.12 1.06
C GLN A 695 -13.79 2.26 0.23
N SER A 696 -14.71 1.31 0.34
CA SER A 696 -16.04 1.43 -0.29
C SER A 696 -16.92 2.46 0.40
N LEU A 697 -16.69 2.75 1.69
CA LEU A 697 -17.45 3.77 2.43
C LEU A 697 -16.95 5.20 2.15
N SER A 698 -15.68 5.38 1.77
CA SER A 698 -15.10 6.71 1.51
C SER A 698 -15.54 7.31 0.18
N GLY A 699 -15.75 6.49 -0.85
CA GLY A 699 -16.22 6.94 -2.15
C GLY A 699 -16.48 5.79 -3.12
N PRO A 700 -17.25 6.01 -4.19
CA PRO A 700 -17.63 4.95 -5.13
C PRO A 700 -16.42 4.40 -5.91
N TRP A 701 -16.44 3.10 -6.22
CA TRP A 701 -15.48 2.46 -7.13
C TRP A 701 -15.78 2.71 -8.61
N ALA A 702 -17.07 2.85 -8.93
CA ALA A 702 -17.56 3.14 -10.27
C ALA A 702 -18.94 3.82 -10.18
N ASP A 703 -19.43 4.31 -11.31
CA ASP A 703 -20.77 4.87 -11.41
C ASP A 703 -21.84 3.82 -11.07
N PRO A 704 -23.00 4.19 -10.47
CA PRO A 704 -24.04 3.22 -10.08
C PRO A 704 -24.57 2.33 -11.20
N GLY A 705 -24.51 2.78 -12.45
CA GLY A 705 -24.95 1.99 -13.61
C GLY A 705 -23.95 0.93 -14.09
N PHE A 706 -22.77 0.88 -13.49
CA PHE A 706 -21.69 0.01 -13.92
C PHE A 706 -21.98 -1.49 -13.73
N SER A 707 -23.00 -1.83 -12.92
CA SER A 707 -23.41 -3.21 -12.66
C SER A 707 -23.80 -4.00 -13.92
N GLU A 708 -24.25 -3.35 -15.00
CA GLU A 708 -24.55 -4.04 -16.27
C GLU A 708 -23.28 -4.63 -16.91
N LEU A 709 -22.13 -3.99 -16.75
CA LEU A 709 -20.83 -4.52 -17.21
C LEU A 709 -20.28 -5.62 -16.29
N VAL A 710 -20.86 -5.81 -15.10
CA VAL A 710 -20.43 -6.82 -14.13
C VAL A 710 -21.34 -8.04 -14.21
N ASP A 711 -22.64 -7.87 -13.94
CA ASP A 711 -23.62 -8.95 -13.71
C ASP A 711 -24.51 -9.28 -14.90
N GLU A 712 -24.73 -8.30 -15.79
CA GLU A 712 -25.70 -8.40 -16.88
C GLU A 712 -25.07 -8.29 -18.25
N LYS A 713 -23.74 -8.46 -18.31
CA LYS A 713 -22.97 -8.35 -19.54
C LYS A 713 -23.49 -9.36 -20.57
N PRO A 714 -23.48 -9.00 -21.86
CA PRO A 714 -23.94 -9.90 -22.90
C PRO A 714 -22.98 -11.10 -22.97
N LEU A 715 -23.56 -12.30 -22.87
CA LEU A 715 -22.89 -13.56 -23.17
C LEU A 715 -23.41 -14.06 -24.52
N PRO A 716 -22.54 -14.50 -25.45
CA PRO A 716 -21.09 -14.59 -25.29
C PRO A 716 -20.40 -13.22 -25.21
N TRP A 717 -19.34 -13.15 -24.42
CA TRP A 717 -18.50 -11.96 -24.25
C TRP A 717 -17.15 -12.17 -24.90
N SER A 718 -16.62 -11.14 -25.53
CA SER A 718 -15.23 -11.12 -26.00
C SER A 718 -14.53 -9.88 -25.46
N LEU A 719 -13.29 -10.05 -25.04
CA LEU A 719 -12.38 -8.98 -24.72
C LEU A 719 -11.15 -9.13 -25.59
N TYR A 720 -10.86 -8.04 -26.26
CA TYR A 720 -9.64 -7.80 -26.98
C TYR A 720 -8.90 -6.67 -26.30
N VAL A 721 -7.64 -6.87 -25.91
CA VAL A 721 -6.88 -5.80 -25.26
C VAL A 721 -5.38 -5.91 -25.46
N GLU A 722 -4.70 -4.78 -25.50
CA GLU A 722 -3.23 -4.71 -25.54
C GLU A 722 -2.65 -4.71 -24.11
N LYS A 723 -1.72 -5.63 -23.83
CA LYS A 723 -0.90 -5.63 -22.61
C LYS A 723 0.57 -5.48 -22.98
N GLU A 724 1.12 -4.28 -22.75
CA GLU A 724 2.55 -3.97 -22.98
C GLU A 724 3.02 -4.34 -24.40
N GLY A 725 2.22 -3.97 -25.42
CA GLY A 725 2.48 -4.27 -26.82
C GLY A 725 2.07 -5.66 -27.31
N ASP A 726 1.62 -6.57 -26.43
CA ASP A 726 1.21 -7.92 -26.80
C ASP A 726 -0.30 -8.12 -26.60
N PRO A 727 -1.01 -8.76 -27.54
CA PRO A 727 -2.45 -8.85 -27.44
C PRO A 727 -2.91 -9.98 -26.51
N VAL A 728 -3.95 -9.65 -25.75
CA VAL A 728 -4.69 -10.55 -24.87
C VAL A 728 -6.08 -10.74 -25.44
N PHE A 729 -6.51 -12.00 -25.48
CA PHE A 729 -7.83 -12.40 -25.92
C PHE A 729 -8.51 -13.13 -24.78
N THR A 730 -9.77 -12.78 -24.52
CA THR A 730 -10.62 -13.47 -23.55
C THR A 730 -11.99 -13.67 -24.15
N TYR A 731 -12.59 -14.84 -23.92
CA TYR A 731 -13.92 -15.20 -24.37
C TYR A 731 -14.71 -15.85 -23.24
N PHE A 732 -15.97 -15.45 -23.06
CA PHE A 732 -16.90 -16.07 -22.13
C PHE A 732 -18.09 -16.68 -22.89
N GLY A 733 -18.33 -17.97 -22.69
CA GLY A 733 -19.60 -18.61 -22.97
C GLY A 733 -20.58 -18.43 -21.81
N GLU A 734 -21.63 -19.25 -21.75
CA GLU A 734 -22.60 -19.18 -20.65
C GLU A 734 -22.06 -19.88 -19.39
N HIS A 735 -21.30 -20.96 -19.55
CA HIS A 735 -20.80 -21.82 -18.47
C HIS A 735 -19.27 -21.96 -18.43
N TYR A 736 -18.53 -21.25 -19.28
CA TYR A 736 -17.07 -21.32 -19.34
C TYR A 736 -16.44 -20.01 -19.82
N GLY A 737 -15.15 -19.86 -19.55
CA GLY A 737 -14.33 -18.82 -20.13
C GLY A 737 -12.94 -19.32 -20.52
N LEU A 738 -12.36 -18.71 -21.54
CA LEU A 738 -11.01 -19.01 -22.02
C LEU A 738 -10.26 -17.71 -22.29
N SER A 739 -9.05 -17.59 -21.79
CA SER A 739 -8.17 -16.44 -22.01
C SER A 739 -6.76 -16.86 -22.37
N CYS A 740 -6.08 -16.05 -23.19
CA CYS A 740 -4.66 -16.21 -23.48
C CYS A 740 -3.95 -14.88 -23.78
N ILE A 741 -2.61 -14.92 -23.69
CA ILE A 741 -1.71 -13.87 -24.20
C ILE A 741 -0.86 -14.43 -25.35
N ARG A 742 -0.70 -13.63 -26.42
CA ARG A 742 -0.19 -14.16 -27.69
C ARG A 742 1.26 -14.60 -27.65
N GLN A 743 2.18 -13.80 -27.11
CA GLN A 743 3.62 -14.06 -27.23
C GLN A 743 4.41 -13.88 -25.95
N LYS A 744 4.04 -12.90 -25.12
CA LYS A 744 4.78 -12.48 -23.95
C LYS A 744 4.70 -13.61 -22.91
N PRO A 745 5.84 -14.14 -22.44
CA PRO A 745 5.84 -15.13 -21.38
C PRO A 745 5.14 -14.59 -20.14
N GLN A 746 4.25 -15.41 -19.58
CA GLN A 746 3.53 -15.13 -18.35
C GLN A 746 3.60 -16.37 -17.47
N ARG A 747 3.35 -16.18 -16.18
CA ARG A 747 3.16 -17.30 -15.25
C ARG A 747 1.95 -18.13 -15.68
N ILE A 748 0.84 -17.44 -15.97
CA ILE A 748 -0.36 -18.02 -16.58
C ILE A 748 -0.52 -17.36 -17.95
N HIS A 749 -0.28 -18.12 -19.01
CA HIS A 749 -0.39 -17.64 -20.40
C HIS A 749 -1.67 -18.12 -21.08
N VAL A 750 -2.28 -19.19 -20.56
CA VAL A 750 -3.61 -19.69 -20.91
C VAL A 750 -4.36 -19.94 -19.62
N LEU A 751 -5.63 -19.53 -19.56
CA LEU A 751 -6.49 -19.83 -18.44
C LEU A 751 -7.89 -20.18 -18.94
N GLY A 752 -8.33 -21.40 -18.60
CA GLY A 752 -9.70 -21.83 -18.78
C GLY A 752 -10.39 -21.99 -17.43
N HIS A 753 -11.63 -21.52 -17.32
CA HIS A 753 -12.50 -21.82 -16.17
C HIS A 753 -13.86 -22.29 -16.69
N TRP A 754 -14.49 -23.20 -15.97
CA TRP A 754 -15.86 -23.63 -16.27
C TRP A 754 -16.61 -23.98 -15.00
N ARG A 755 -17.94 -23.94 -15.07
CA ARG A 755 -18.80 -24.45 -14.00
C ARG A 755 -19.40 -25.79 -14.39
N ARG A 756 -19.50 -26.71 -13.43
CA ARG A 756 -20.07 -28.04 -13.68
C ARG A 756 -21.60 -28.08 -13.69
N LYS A 757 -22.25 -27.14 -13.00
CA LYS A 757 -23.72 -27.03 -12.91
C LYS A 757 -24.18 -25.75 -13.59
N ALA A 758 -25.40 -25.75 -14.12
CA ALA A 758 -26.02 -24.54 -14.68
C ALA A 758 -26.27 -23.44 -13.63
N ALA A 759 -26.39 -23.81 -12.35
CA ALA A 759 -26.53 -22.85 -11.27
C ALA A 759 -25.24 -22.05 -11.07
N THR A 760 -25.36 -20.79 -10.65
CA THR A 760 -24.21 -19.96 -10.28
C THR A 760 -23.45 -20.61 -9.12
N PRO A 761 -22.12 -20.70 -9.17
CA PRO A 761 -21.30 -21.28 -8.12
C PRO A 761 -21.52 -20.64 -6.76
N THR A 762 -21.66 -21.49 -5.74
CA THR A 762 -21.58 -21.10 -4.33
C THR A 762 -20.31 -21.61 -3.67
N SER A 763 -19.57 -22.52 -4.31
CA SER A 763 -18.30 -23.06 -3.84
C SER A 763 -17.31 -23.29 -4.99
N MET A 764 -16.01 -23.20 -4.70
CA MET A 764 -14.95 -23.56 -5.65
C MET A 764 -15.02 -25.04 -6.09
N ARG A 765 -15.77 -25.90 -5.39
CA ARG A 765 -16.10 -27.28 -5.86
C ARG A 765 -16.91 -27.32 -7.15
N ASP A 766 -17.61 -26.26 -7.47
CA ASP A 766 -18.42 -26.18 -8.69
C ASP A 766 -17.63 -25.64 -9.89
N ILE A 767 -16.36 -25.26 -9.69
CA ILE A 767 -15.49 -24.68 -10.71
C ILE A 767 -14.36 -25.65 -11.08
N GLY A 768 -14.19 -25.84 -12.38
CA GLY A 768 -12.98 -26.42 -12.96
C GLY A 768 -12.03 -25.36 -13.50
N THR A 769 -10.74 -25.68 -13.54
CA THR A 769 -9.68 -24.80 -14.05
C THR A 769 -8.76 -25.56 -15.00
N LEU A 770 -8.33 -24.91 -16.08
CA LEU A 770 -7.37 -25.42 -17.06
C LEU A 770 -6.18 -24.45 -17.18
N ASP A 771 -4.98 -25.00 -17.11
CA ASP A 771 -3.72 -24.36 -17.50
C ASP A 771 -2.93 -25.30 -18.42
N VAL A 772 -2.06 -24.76 -19.27
CA VAL A 772 -1.28 -25.54 -20.25
C VAL A 772 0.17 -25.07 -20.21
N ARG A 773 1.15 -25.97 -20.19
CA ARG A 773 2.57 -25.57 -20.16
C ARG A 773 3.55 -26.67 -20.51
N ILE A 774 4.81 -26.29 -20.70
CA ILE A 774 5.94 -27.24 -20.77
C ILE A 774 6.35 -27.65 -19.35
N GLY A 775 6.66 -28.94 -19.19
CA GLY A 775 7.15 -29.56 -17.96
C GLY A 775 8.12 -30.71 -18.25
N PHE A 776 8.78 -31.18 -17.21
CA PHE A 776 9.60 -32.40 -17.22
C PHE A 776 9.31 -33.24 -15.98
N ASN A 777 9.56 -34.55 -16.04
CA ASN A 777 9.14 -35.51 -14.99
C ASN A 777 7.66 -35.28 -14.62
N GLN A 778 7.42 -34.78 -13.41
CA GLN A 778 6.14 -34.20 -13.04
C GLN A 778 6.10 -32.72 -13.42
N THR A 779 5.19 -32.35 -14.34
CA THR A 779 4.98 -30.95 -14.70
C THR A 779 4.52 -30.12 -13.50
N THR A 780 5.35 -29.19 -13.05
CA THR A 780 5.01 -28.24 -11.99
C THR A 780 4.17 -27.09 -12.55
N VAL A 781 2.93 -26.96 -12.06
CA VAL A 781 1.99 -25.90 -12.42
C VAL A 781 1.92 -24.80 -11.36
N GLY A 782 2.32 -25.12 -10.12
CA GLY A 782 2.56 -24.13 -9.05
C GLY A 782 3.88 -23.37 -9.20
N CYS A 783 4.21 -22.54 -8.20
CA CYS A 783 5.54 -21.96 -8.06
C CYS A 783 6.60 -23.06 -7.89
N ASP A 784 7.74 -22.90 -8.56
CA ASP A 784 8.94 -23.71 -8.36
C ASP A 784 10.14 -22.88 -7.84
N GLY A 785 9.94 -21.59 -7.59
CA GLY A 785 10.83 -20.71 -6.81
C GLY A 785 10.06 -19.67 -5.98
N GLU A 786 10.76 -18.81 -5.22
CA GLU A 786 10.16 -17.77 -4.35
C GLU A 786 9.30 -16.77 -5.16
N GLY A 787 8.00 -17.08 -5.33
CA GLY A 787 7.07 -16.26 -6.12
C GLY A 787 7.26 -16.34 -7.63
N VAL A 788 8.08 -17.29 -8.12
CA VAL A 788 8.40 -17.43 -9.55
C VAL A 788 8.04 -18.83 -10.03
N ILE A 789 7.66 -18.89 -11.29
CA ILE A 789 7.53 -20.10 -12.07
C ILE A 789 8.62 -20.10 -13.14
N SER A 790 9.41 -21.17 -13.21
CA SER A 790 10.47 -21.29 -14.20
C SER A 790 9.88 -21.33 -15.63
N PRO A 791 10.45 -20.55 -16.57
CA PRO A 791 9.97 -20.50 -17.95
C PRO A 791 10.48 -21.71 -18.74
N GLN A 792 10.04 -22.91 -18.38
CA GLN A 792 10.50 -24.17 -19.00
C GLN A 792 10.13 -24.28 -20.49
N GLY A 793 9.26 -23.40 -21.00
CA GLY A 793 8.90 -23.31 -22.40
C GLY A 793 8.77 -21.89 -22.94
N VAL A 794 8.61 -21.80 -24.25
CA VAL A 794 8.22 -20.61 -25.00
C VAL A 794 6.88 -20.92 -25.67
N TYR A 795 5.94 -19.99 -25.59
CA TYR A 795 4.56 -20.21 -26.02
C TYR A 795 4.13 -19.21 -27.10
N ARG A 796 3.22 -19.65 -27.96
CA ARG A 796 2.41 -18.79 -28.84
C ARG A 796 0.96 -19.21 -28.71
N CYS A 797 0.11 -18.26 -28.31
CA CYS A 797 -1.30 -18.52 -28.05
C CYS A 797 -2.15 -17.75 -29.05
N TYR A 798 -3.02 -18.46 -29.76
CA TYR A 798 -3.87 -17.87 -30.78
C TYR A 798 -5.31 -18.29 -30.56
N GLN A 799 -6.13 -17.34 -30.14
CA GLN A 799 -7.52 -17.58 -29.78
C GLN A 799 -8.47 -16.93 -30.79
N SER A 800 -9.55 -17.64 -31.11
CA SER A 800 -10.72 -17.11 -31.81
C SER A 800 -11.97 -17.69 -31.15
N GLY A 801 -12.74 -16.83 -30.49
CA GLY A 801 -13.89 -17.25 -29.69
C GLY A 801 -13.49 -18.29 -28.63
N PRO A 802 -14.17 -19.46 -28.58
CA PRO A 802 -13.88 -20.51 -27.61
C PRO A 802 -12.75 -21.46 -28.01
N THR A 803 -12.12 -21.26 -29.18
CA THR A 803 -11.04 -22.10 -29.70
C THR A 803 -9.69 -21.41 -29.56
N LEU A 804 -8.72 -22.12 -29.00
CA LEU A 804 -7.34 -21.68 -28.80
C LEU A 804 -6.37 -22.68 -29.43
N ILE A 805 -5.40 -22.18 -30.17
CA ILE A 805 -4.21 -22.94 -30.60
C ILE A 805 -3.03 -22.44 -29.79
N LEU A 806 -2.42 -23.33 -29.01
CA LEU A 806 -1.17 -23.08 -28.30
C LEU A 806 -0.03 -23.84 -28.98
N LEU A 807 0.98 -23.12 -29.44
CA LEU A 807 2.27 -23.68 -29.86
C LEU A 807 3.25 -23.56 -28.69
N ALA A 808 4.02 -24.61 -28.43
CA ALA A 808 4.97 -24.67 -27.34
C ALA A 808 6.32 -25.24 -27.80
N ARG A 809 7.41 -24.63 -27.32
CA ARG A 809 8.80 -25.11 -27.46
C ARG A 809 9.44 -25.23 -26.07
N PRO A 810 10.14 -26.31 -25.76
CA PRO A 810 10.88 -26.43 -24.50
C PRO A 810 12.14 -25.55 -24.50
N GLN A 811 12.52 -25.04 -23.32
CA GLN A 811 13.77 -24.33 -23.10
C GLN A 811 14.78 -25.26 -22.43
N PRO A 812 15.66 -25.95 -23.20
CA PRO A 812 16.51 -27.00 -22.66
C PRO A 812 17.46 -26.52 -21.56
N GLY A 813 17.99 -25.29 -21.67
CA GLY A 813 18.85 -24.71 -20.64
C GLY A 813 18.14 -24.51 -19.30
N VAL A 814 16.88 -24.04 -19.34
CA VAL A 814 16.07 -23.85 -18.13
C VAL A 814 15.69 -25.21 -17.53
N ILE A 815 15.25 -26.16 -18.36
CA ILE A 815 14.92 -27.52 -17.90
C ILE A 815 16.13 -28.18 -17.24
N ALA A 816 17.31 -28.12 -17.87
CA ALA A 816 18.54 -28.68 -17.31
C ALA A 816 18.92 -28.01 -15.97
N GLN A 817 18.74 -26.69 -15.86
CA GLN A 817 18.99 -25.97 -14.61
C GLN A 817 18.03 -26.40 -13.50
N GLN A 818 16.73 -26.53 -13.79
CA GLN A 818 15.72 -26.97 -12.82
C GLN A 818 15.84 -28.45 -12.45
N ALA A 819 16.39 -29.28 -13.34
CA ALA A 819 16.71 -30.67 -13.02
C ALA A 819 17.97 -30.80 -12.15
N GLY A 820 18.89 -29.82 -12.19
CA GLY A 820 20.04 -29.75 -11.30
C GLY A 820 19.66 -29.36 -9.85
N GLU A 821 20.66 -29.29 -8.97
CA GLU A 821 20.46 -28.74 -7.62
C GLU A 821 20.07 -27.26 -7.71
N HIS A 822 18.95 -26.88 -7.12
CA HIS A 822 18.46 -25.49 -7.15
C HIS A 822 17.70 -25.10 -5.86
N PRO A 823 17.59 -23.80 -5.55
CA PRO A 823 16.80 -23.31 -4.42
C PRO A 823 15.29 -23.51 -4.65
N PHE A 824 14.56 -23.85 -3.57
CA PHE A 824 13.10 -23.94 -3.52
C PHE A 824 12.63 -23.51 -2.13
N GLY A 825 11.98 -22.35 -2.03
CA GLY A 825 11.64 -21.78 -0.73
C GLY A 825 12.88 -21.64 0.15
N GLN A 826 12.80 -22.09 1.40
CA GLN A 826 13.92 -22.02 2.35
C GLN A 826 14.93 -23.18 2.23
N ARG A 827 14.73 -24.09 1.28
CA ARG A 827 15.55 -25.30 1.09
C ARG A 827 16.13 -25.38 -0.32
N LYS A 828 17.00 -26.37 -0.53
CA LYS A 828 17.47 -26.75 -1.86
C LYS A 828 16.87 -28.09 -2.27
N LEU A 829 16.43 -28.20 -3.52
CA LEU A 829 16.05 -29.49 -4.10
C LEU A 829 17.29 -30.17 -4.68
N PRO A 830 17.44 -31.49 -4.47
CA PRO A 830 18.55 -32.25 -5.05
C PRO A 830 18.39 -32.35 -6.57
N ALA A 831 19.50 -32.60 -7.26
CA ALA A 831 19.47 -32.92 -8.67
C ALA A 831 18.63 -34.19 -8.93
N GLN A 832 17.90 -34.18 -10.04
CA GLN A 832 17.06 -35.28 -10.50
C GLN A 832 17.35 -35.60 -11.97
N ASP A 833 17.29 -36.87 -12.32
CA ASP A 833 17.36 -37.28 -13.72
C ASP A 833 16.10 -36.82 -14.48
N ILE A 834 16.29 -36.31 -15.69
CA ILE A 834 15.18 -35.95 -16.58
C ILE A 834 14.71 -37.22 -17.28
N THR A 835 13.59 -37.79 -16.85
CA THR A 835 13.02 -39.05 -17.39
C THR A 835 11.85 -38.79 -18.34
N SER A 836 11.25 -37.60 -18.31
CA SER A 836 10.27 -37.17 -19.30
C SER A 836 10.33 -35.67 -19.56
N VAL A 837 9.95 -35.25 -20.77
CA VAL A 837 9.71 -33.84 -21.13
C VAL A 837 8.43 -33.78 -21.97
N GLN A 838 7.54 -32.86 -21.64
CA GLN A 838 6.20 -32.81 -22.24
C GLN A 838 5.60 -31.40 -22.29
N CYS A 839 4.67 -31.18 -23.22
CA CYS A 839 3.65 -30.15 -23.06
C CYS A 839 2.45 -30.76 -22.34
N SER A 840 1.96 -30.13 -21.28
CA SER A 840 0.92 -30.68 -20.41
C SER A 840 -0.26 -29.72 -20.31
N ALA A 841 -1.46 -30.24 -20.50
CA ALA A 841 -2.68 -29.59 -20.05
C ALA A 841 -3.03 -30.11 -18.64
N ALA A 842 -3.19 -29.21 -17.69
CA ALA A 842 -3.49 -29.51 -16.29
C ALA A 842 -4.89 -29.04 -15.95
N LEU A 843 -5.75 -29.97 -15.51
CA LEU A 843 -7.12 -29.68 -15.14
C LEU A 843 -7.29 -29.87 -13.63
N PHE A 844 -7.86 -28.86 -12.98
CA PHE A 844 -8.16 -28.86 -11.55
C PHE A 844 -9.66 -28.91 -11.31
N ASN A 845 -10.08 -29.61 -10.27
CA ASN A 845 -11.43 -29.65 -9.76
C ASN A 845 -11.40 -30.12 -8.29
N TYR A 846 -12.25 -29.52 -7.45
CA TYR A 846 -12.29 -29.78 -6.01
C TYR A 846 -13.41 -30.72 -5.56
N GLU A 847 -14.12 -31.34 -6.49
CA GLU A 847 -15.13 -32.35 -6.21
C GLU A 847 -14.51 -33.54 -5.46
N GLN A 848 -15.26 -34.04 -4.47
CA GLN A 848 -14.87 -35.14 -3.61
C GLN A 848 -15.90 -36.27 -3.74
N PRO A 849 -15.46 -37.55 -3.67
CA PRO A 849 -14.08 -38.02 -3.49
C PRO A 849 -13.20 -37.90 -4.75
N ALA A 850 -13.79 -37.71 -5.94
CA ALA A 850 -13.11 -37.45 -7.20
C ALA A 850 -14.06 -36.73 -8.19
N PRO A 851 -13.57 -36.07 -9.24
CA PRO A 851 -14.43 -35.43 -10.24
C PRO A 851 -15.34 -36.43 -10.97
N SER A 852 -16.59 -36.03 -11.21
CA SER A 852 -17.60 -36.82 -11.91
C SER A 852 -17.44 -36.79 -13.45
N TRP A 853 -16.20 -36.66 -13.94
CA TRP A 853 -15.93 -36.41 -15.35
C TRP A 853 -16.17 -37.64 -16.22
N GLU A 854 -16.76 -37.43 -17.39
CA GLU A 854 -16.75 -38.41 -18.47
C GLU A 854 -15.65 -38.04 -19.47
N ILE A 855 -14.61 -38.88 -19.56
CA ILE A 855 -13.44 -38.62 -20.41
C ILE A 855 -13.46 -39.60 -21.58
N PHE A 856 -13.23 -39.09 -22.80
CA PHE A 856 -13.14 -39.87 -24.02
C PHE A 856 -11.86 -39.54 -24.79
N VAL A 857 -11.27 -40.55 -25.42
CA VAL A 857 -10.25 -40.41 -26.47
C VAL A 857 -10.90 -40.85 -27.78
N ASP A 858 -11.11 -39.90 -28.67
CA ASP A 858 -12.03 -40.03 -29.80
C ASP A 858 -13.38 -40.59 -29.34
N ASP A 859 -13.77 -41.78 -29.80
CA ASP A 859 -15.01 -42.48 -29.41
C ASP A 859 -14.87 -43.45 -28.23
N ARG A 860 -13.64 -43.63 -27.72
CA ARG A 860 -13.38 -44.55 -26.62
C ARG A 860 -13.46 -43.83 -25.28
N ARG A 861 -14.39 -44.26 -24.42
CA ARG A 861 -14.45 -43.83 -23.02
C ARG A 861 -13.20 -44.30 -22.25
N VAL A 862 -12.68 -43.44 -21.38
CA VAL A 862 -11.60 -43.76 -20.44
C VAL A 862 -12.21 -44.27 -19.14
N GLU A 863 -12.03 -45.55 -18.84
CA GLU A 863 -12.58 -46.19 -17.63
C GLU A 863 -11.70 -46.00 -16.38
N ALA A 864 -10.38 -45.79 -16.57
CA ALA A 864 -9.43 -45.57 -15.48
C ALA A 864 -8.18 -44.81 -15.96
N LEU A 865 -7.48 -44.16 -15.03
CA LEU A 865 -6.18 -43.54 -15.24
C LEU A 865 -5.05 -44.41 -14.61
N PRO A 866 -3.84 -44.47 -15.20
CA PRO A 866 -3.43 -43.76 -16.42
C PRO A 866 -4.04 -44.36 -17.69
N ALA A 867 -4.21 -43.53 -18.73
CA ALA A 867 -4.63 -43.94 -20.06
C ALA A 867 -3.73 -43.34 -21.14
N THR A 868 -3.72 -43.90 -22.35
CA THR A 868 -2.88 -43.43 -23.46
C THR A 868 -3.71 -43.02 -24.67
N ALA A 869 -3.20 -42.01 -25.39
CA ALA A 869 -3.71 -41.55 -26.68
C ALA A 869 -2.56 -41.36 -27.68
N LYS A 870 -2.90 -41.11 -28.93
CA LYS A 870 -1.98 -40.75 -30.02
C LYS A 870 -2.05 -39.27 -30.32
N GLN A 871 -0.96 -38.71 -30.86
CA GLN A 871 -0.96 -37.33 -31.36
C GLN A 871 -2.07 -37.16 -32.41
N GLY A 872 -2.79 -36.03 -32.36
CA GLY A 872 -3.91 -35.74 -33.27
C GLY A 872 -5.27 -36.36 -32.88
N GLN A 873 -5.34 -37.34 -31.97
CA GLN A 873 -6.61 -37.78 -31.38
C GLN A 873 -7.20 -36.69 -30.50
N VAL A 874 -8.53 -36.66 -30.38
CA VAL A 874 -9.23 -35.64 -29.58
C VAL A 874 -9.60 -36.23 -28.22
N ILE A 875 -9.19 -35.54 -27.15
CA ILE A 875 -9.57 -35.88 -25.79
C ILE A 875 -10.71 -34.96 -25.40
N THR A 876 -11.88 -35.52 -25.12
CA THR A 876 -13.04 -34.74 -24.69
C THR A 876 -13.43 -35.06 -23.26
N VAL A 877 -13.71 -34.03 -22.47
CA VAL A 877 -14.15 -34.14 -21.08
C VAL A 877 -15.53 -33.49 -20.94
N ARG A 878 -16.47 -34.23 -20.35
CA ARG A 878 -17.74 -33.68 -19.89
C ARG A 878 -17.68 -33.45 -18.39
N ASP A 879 -17.97 -32.23 -17.96
CA ASP A 879 -18.17 -31.88 -16.56
C ASP A 879 -19.54 -31.23 -16.40
N GLY A 880 -20.56 -32.07 -16.22
CA GLY A 880 -21.96 -31.65 -16.18
C GLY A 880 -22.39 -30.88 -17.43
N VAL A 881 -22.60 -29.58 -17.29
CA VAL A 881 -23.07 -28.67 -18.36
C VAL A 881 -21.95 -28.11 -19.24
N SER A 882 -20.69 -28.32 -18.87
CA SER A 882 -19.52 -27.79 -19.56
C SER A 882 -18.71 -28.88 -20.24
N TYR A 883 -18.15 -28.56 -21.39
CA TYR A 883 -17.45 -29.47 -22.28
C TYR A 883 -16.06 -28.93 -22.64
N ILE A 884 -15.08 -29.82 -22.68
CA ILE A 884 -13.69 -29.49 -22.96
C ILE A 884 -13.20 -30.43 -24.05
N ALA A 885 -12.50 -29.90 -25.04
CA ALA A 885 -11.74 -30.69 -26.01
C ALA A 885 -10.27 -30.27 -26.00
N LEU A 886 -9.39 -31.25 -25.91
CA LEU A 886 -7.95 -31.10 -26.01
C LEU A 886 -7.46 -31.95 -27.16
N ARG A 887 -6.83 -31.32 -28.16
CA ARG A 887 -6.20 -32.01 -29.29
C ARG A 887 -4.70 -31.76 -29.26
N PRO A 888 -3.88 -32.72 -28.80
CA PRO A 888 -2.44 -32.62 -28.86
C PRO A 888 -1.97 -32.35 -30.30
N LEU A 889 -1.13 -31.32 -30.47
CA LEU A 889 -0.50 -31.02 -31.74
C LEU A 889 0.64 -32.02 -32.01
N PRO A 890 0.98 -32.30 -33.28
CA PRO A 890 2.14 -33.11 -33.62
C PRO A 890 3.38 -32.69 -32.83
N THR A 891 3.93 -33.64 -32.08
CA THR A 891 5.03 -33.42 -31.14
C THR A 891 6.26 -34.18 -31.61
N ASP A 892 7.41 -33.52 -31.67
CA ASP A 892 8.68 -34.13 -32.05
C ASP A 892 9.04 -35.30 -31.12
N ASP A 893 9.38 -36.46 -31.70
CA ASP A 893 9.79 -37.65 -30.94
C ASP A 893 11.30 -37.65 -30.68
N LEU A 894 11.66 -37.54 -29.41
CA LEU A 894 13.05 -37.59 -28.93
C LEU A 894 13.34 -38.90 -28.18
N GLY A 895 12.45 -39.89 -28.27
CA GLY A 895 12.61 -41.22 -27.71
C GLY A 895 11.54 -41.58 -26.68
N ARG A 896 10.27 -41.22 -26.89
CA ARG A 896 9.15 -41.54 -25.96
C ARG A 896 8.60 -42.97 -26.13
N ASP A 897 8.11 -43.60 -25.06
CA ASP A 897 7.28 -44.83 -25.12
C ASP A 897 5.79 -44.56 -25.32
N ALA A 898 5.31 -43.39 -24.91
CA ALA A 898 3.92 -42.96 -25.05
C ALA A 898 3.86 -41.60 -25.74
N ASP A 899 3.02 -41.50 -26.77
CA ASP A 899 2.79 -40.25 -27.51
C ASP A 899 2.07 -39.24 -26.62
N VAL A 900 0.91 -39.65 -26.10
CA VAL A 900 0.08 -38.86 -25.20
C VAL A 900 -0.34 -39.73 -24.02
N ALA A 901 -0.20 -39.21 -22.81
CA ALA A 901 -0.63 -39.88 -21.58
C ALA A 901 -1.63 -39.02 -20.79
N LEU A 902 -2.65 -39.68 -20.26
CA LEU A 902 -3.65 -39.10 -19.36
C LEU A 902 -3.40 -39.69 -17.98
N GLU A 903 -3.09 -38.87 -16.99
CA GLU A 903 -2.66 -39.33 -15.66
C GLU A 903 -3.25 -38.45 -14.55
N ALA A 904 -3.47 -39.03 -13.36
CA ALA A 904 -3.82 -38.23 -12.19
C ALA A 904 -2.59 -37.42 -11.72
N GLY A 905 -2.78 -36.16 -11.38
CA GLY A 905 -1.71 -35.34 -10.83
C GLY A 905 -1.31 -35.80 -9.43
N ARG A 906 -0.06 -35.53 -9.05
CA ARG A 906 0.42 -35.71 -7.66
C ARG A 906 0.41 -34.36 -6.94
N PRO A 907 0.25 -34.33 -5.59
CA PRO A 907 0.36 -33.10 -4.82
C PRO A 907 1.64 -32.33 -5.10
N GLN A 908 1.52 -31.01 -5.26
CA GLN A 908 2.61 -30.06 -5.50
C GLN A 908 2.66 -29.05 -4.36
N THR A 909 3.83 -28.88 -3.77
CA THR A 909 4.05 -27.90 -2.69
C THR A 909 4.36 -26.53 -3.29
N GLN A 910 3.90 -25.45 -2.66
CA GLN A 910 4.28 -24.09 -3.06
C GLN A 910 5.48 -23.59 -2.23
N PRO A 911 6.57 -23.05 -2.82
CA PRO A 911 7.78 -22.61 -2.11
C PRO A 911 7.58 -21.45 -1.13
N TYR A 912 6.67 -20.50 -1.39
CA TYR A 912 6.43 -19.35 -0.48
C TYR A 912 5.41 -19.68 0.63
N HIS A 913 4.54 -20.64 0.36
CA HIS A 913 3.57 -21.20 1.32
C HIS A 913 3.81 -22.72 1.37
N GLU A 914 4.92 -23.15 1.98
CA GLU A 914 5.32 -24.58 2.00
C GLU A 914 4.25 -25.49 2.66
N ASN A 915 3.28 -24.88 3.34
CA ASN A 915 2.11 -25.52 3.91
C ASN A 915 0.90 -25.54 2.95
N THR A 916 1.05 -25.29 1.65
CA THR A 916 -0.07 -25.34 0.70
C THR A 916 0.23 -26.38 -0.38
N HIS A 917 -0.66 -27.36 -0.51
CA HIS A 917 -0.62 -28.34 -1.60
C HIS A 917 -1.70 -28.07 -2.63
N ILE A 918 -1.31 -28.04 -3.90
CA ILE A 918 -2.23 -28.06 -5.04
C ILE A 918 -2.05 -29.37 -5.80
N GLN A 919 -3.12 -29.88 -6.39
CA GLN A 919 -3.07 -31.12 -7.15
C GLN A 919 -4.01 -31.03 -8.36
N PRO A 920 -3.47 -31.13 -9.59
CA PRO A 920 -4.30 -31.34 -10.77
C PRO A 920 -5.05 -32.67 -10.67
N ALA A 921 -6.34 -32.65 -10.98
CA ALA A 921 -7.15 -33.86 -11.04
C ALA A 921 -6.80 -34.72 -12.26
N LEU A 922 -6.43 -34.07 -13.37
CA LEU A 922 -6.00 -34.71 -14.60
C LEU A 922 -4.85 -33.93 -15.23
N PHE A 923 -3.84 -34.65 -15.67
CA PHE A 923 -2.88 -34.19 -16.65
C PHE A 923 -3.11 -34.90 -17.98
N VAL A 924 -2.97 -34.14 -19.07
CA VAL A 924 -2.80 -34.66 -20.42
C VAL A 924 -1.42 -34.25 -20.92
N HIS A 925 -0.50 -35.21 -21.02
CA HIS A 925 0.88 -35.00 -21.42
C HIS A 925 1.10 -35.35 -22.89
N ALA A 926 1.52 -34.39 -23.71
CA ALA A 926 2.07 -34.61 -25.04
C ALA A 926 3.60 -34.70 -24.92
N HIS A 927 4.16 -35.91 -25.04
CA HIS A 927 5.57 -36.14 -24.71
C HIS A 927 6.51 -35.86 -25.89
N PHE A 928 7.59 -35.13 -25.60
CA PHE A 928 8.81 -35.13 -26.41
C PHE A 928 9.67 -36.35 -26.10
N TYR A 929 9.79 -36.64 -24.80
CA TYR A 929 10.58 -37.72 -24.25
C TYR A 929 9.86 -38.33 -23.05
N ARG A 930 9.98 -39.65 -22.91
CA ARG A 930 9.51 -40.42 -21.75
C ARG A 930 10.17 -41.80 -21.76
N ARG A 931 11.02 -42.08 -20.77
CA ARG A 931 11.67 -43.38 -20.53
C ARG A 931 12.05 -43.53 -19.06
N ASN A 932 12.35 -44.75 -18.64
CA ASN A 932 13.02 -45.00 -17.36
C ASN A 932 14.49 -44.52 -17.35
N ALA A 933 15.10 -44.33 -18.52
CA ALA A 933 16.46 -43.80 -18.66
C ALA A 933 16.46 -42.27 -18.64
N ALA A 934 17.54 -41.68 -18.10
CA ALA A 934 17.76 -40.24 -18.15
C ALA A 934 17.93 -39.74 -19.59
N LEU A 935 17.41 -38.53 -19.85
CA LEU A 935 17.52 -37.84 -21.13
C LEU A 935 19.00 -37.54 -21.46
N GLY A 936 19.51 -38.13 -22.53
CA GLY A 936 20.88 -37.89 -22.99
C GLY A 936 21.11 -36.47 -23.52
N ALA A 937 22.38 -36.04 -23.53
CA ALA A 937 22.78 -34.68 -23.95
C ALA A 937 22.32 -34.31 -25.38
N ASP A 938 22.35 -35.26 -26.32
CA ASP A 938 21.89 -35.03 -27.69
C ASP A 938 20.38 -34.78 -27.76
N ALA A 939 19.59 -35.54 -27.01
CA ALA A 939 18.15 -35.35 -26.95
C ALA A 939 17.80 -34.03 -26.25
N LEU A 940 18.51 -33.68 -25.18
CA LEU A 940 18.41 -32.38 -24.53
C LEU A 940 18.72 -31.22 -25.50
N LYS A 941 19.75 -31.36 -26.34
CA LYS A 941 20.07 -30.34 -27.37
C LYS A 941 18.96 -30.20 -28.41
N ARG A 942 18.38 -31.33 -28.87
CA ARG A 942 17.30 -31.37 -29.87
C ARG A 942 15.99 -30.74 -29.38
N LEU A 943 15.76 -30.67 -28.06
CA LEU A 943 14.61 -29.95 -27.49
C LEU A 943 14.54 -28.48 -27.96
N GLY A 944 15.69 -27.82 -28.19
CA GLY A 944 15.72 -26.39 -28.56
C GLY A 944 15.00 -26.06 -29.89
N SER A 945 14.84 -27.04 -30.77
CA SER A 945 14.07 -26.91 -32.04
C SER A 945 12.76 -27.69 -32.05
N ALA A 946 12.47 -28.45 -30.99
CA ALA A 946 11.31 -29.32 -30.90
C ALA A 946 10.02 -28.54 -30.62
N SER A 947 8.92 -28.94 -31.24
CA SER A 947 7.61 -28.31 -31.13
C SER A 947 6.54 -29.27 -30.62
N SER A 948 5.56 -28.71 -29.90
CA SER A 948 4.37 -29.39 -29.37
C SER A 948 3.28 -28.35 -29.21
N GLY A 949 2.11 -28.76 -28.72
CA GLY A 949 1.10 -27.84 -28.26
C GLY A 949 -0.26 -28.50 -28.14
N PHE A 950 -1.29 -27.68 -28.04
CA PHE A 950 -2.68 -28.14 -28.00
C PHE A 950 -3.57 -27.22 -28.82
N VAL A 951 -4.56 -27.80 -29.51
CA VAL A 951 -5.83 -27.09 -29.71
C VAL A 951 -6.68 -27.32 -28.47
N VAL A 952 -7.17 -26.25 -27.89
CA VAL A 952 -8.09 -26.24 -26.76
C VAL A 952 -9.40 -25.65 -27.22
N GLU A 953 -10.50 -26.36 -27.03
CA GLU A 953 -11.85 -25.83 -27.21
C GLU A 953 -12.66 -26.02 -25.94
N LEU A 954 -13.28 -24.95 -25.49
CA LEU A 954 -14.31 -25.01 -24.45
C LEU A 954 -15.68 -24.86 -25.09
N GLY A 955 -16.69 -25.44 -24.48
CA GLY A 955 -18.08 -25.36 -24.92
C GLY A 955 -19.01 -25.70 -23.78
N ASP A 956 -20.30 -25.53 -23.99
CA ASP A 956 -21.31 -25.92 -23.01
C ASP A 956 -22.61 -26.38 -23.67
N GLU A 957 -23.57 -26.78 -22.84
CA GLU A 957 -24.91 -27.17 -23.28
C GLU A 957 -25.63 -26.04 -24.04
N LYS A 958 -25.34 -24.77 -23.74
CA LYS A 958 -25.98 -23.64 -24.41
C LYS A 958 -25.50 -23.47 -25.85
N ASP A 959 -24.20 -23.68 -26.09
CA ASP A 959 -23.58 -23.59 -27.41
C ASP A 959 -23.92 -24.78 -28.30
N HIS A 960 -23.99 -25.99 -27.73
CA HIS A 960 -24.04 -27.24 -28.51
C HIS A 960 -25.30 -28.08 -28.32
N GLY A 961 -26.13 -27.78 -27.33
CA GLY A 961 -27.32 -28.56 -26.96
C GLY A 961 -27.01 -29.88 -26.25
N SER A 962 -25.92 -30.58 -26.59
CA SER A 962 -25.48 -31.79 -25.90
C SER A 962 -23.98 -32.03 -26.01
N PHE A 963 -23.44 -32.84 -25.10
CA PHE A 963 -22.04 -33.27 -25.16
C PHE A 963 -21.73 -34.07 -26.44
N ASP A 964 -22.65 -34.92 -26.90
CA ASP A 964 -22.47 -35.68 -28.15
C ASP A 964 -22.39 -34.78 -29.38
N ALA A 965 -23.18 -33.70 -29.42
CA ALA A 965 -23.11 -32.71 -30.49
C ALA A 965 -21.77 -31.97 -30.48
N PHE A 966 -21.28 -31.59 -29.29
CA PHE A 966 -19.93 -31.01 -29.12
C PHE A 966 -18.85 -31.98 -29.60
N ARG A 967 -18.86 -33.23 -29.12
CA ARG A 967 -17.92 -34.29 -29.53
C ARG A 967 -17.93 -34.49 -31.04
N LYS A 968 -19.10 -34.64 -31.65
CA LYS A 968 -19.23 -34.80 -33.11
C LYS A 968 -18.60 -33.63 -33.88
N ARG A 969 -18.77 -32.40 -33.40
CA ARG A 969 -18.16 -31.20 -34.00
C ARG A 969 -16.63 -31.25 -33.94
N VAL A 970 -16.05 -31.47 -32.75
CA VAL A 970 -14.58 -31.44 -32.58
C VAL A 970 -13.88 -32.64 -33.22
N LEU A 971 -14.53 -33.80 -33.27
CA LEU A 971 -14.04 -34.98 -34.00
C LEU A 971 -14.06 -34.76 -35.51
N GLY A 972 -15.05 -34.03 -36.01
CA GLY A 972 -15.15 -33.64 -37.42
C GLY A 972 -14.13 -32.58 -37.85
N ALA A 973 -13.45 -31.93 -36.91
CA ALA A 973 -12.44 -30.92 -37.22
C ALA A 973 -11.17 -31.56 -37.80
N ARG A 974 -10.51 -30.85 -38.73
CA ARG A 974 -9.28 -31.29 -39.40
C ARG A 974 -8.09 -30.47 -38.90
N LEU A 975 -7.04 -31.17 -38.48
CA LEU A 975 -5.75 -30.57 -38.10
C LEU A 975 -4.70 -31.01 -39.13
N SER A 976 -3.99 -30.05 -39.73
CA SER A 976 -2.82 -30.31 -40.56
C SER A 976 -1.60 -29.58 -40.02
N ALA A 977 -0.43 -30.23 -40.08
CA ALA A 977 0.85 -29.61 -39.74
C ALA A 977 1.51 -29.04 -41.00
N GLY A 978 2.12 -27.87 -40.84
CA GLY A 978 2.98 -27.22 -41.83
C GLY A 978 4.43 -27.20 -41.38
N GLU A 979 5.27 -26.49 -42.13
CA GLU A 979 6.69 -26.35 -41.81
C GLU A 979 6.93 -25.63 -40.46
N LYS A 980 8.03 -25.97 -39.79
CA LYS A 980 8.52 -25.31 -38.56
C LYS A 980 7.50 -25.27 -37.40
N GLY A 981 6.57 -26.23 -37.35
CA GLY A 981 5.57 -26.35 -36.31
C GLY A 981 4.36 -25.44 -36.48
N ALA A 982 4.15 -24.88 -37.68
CA ALA A 982 2.89 -24.22 -38.03
C ALA A 982 1.76 -25.26 -38.14
N VAL A 983 0.52 -24.85 -37.87
CA VAL A 983 -0.66 -25.71 -37.93
C VAL A 983 -1.84 -24.99 -38.56
N THR A 984 -2.67 -25.75 -39.27
CA THR A 984 -3.98 -25.30 -39.75
C THR A 984 -5.05 -26.16 -39.12
N TYR A 985 -6.00 -25.52 -38.44
CA TYR A 985 -7.12 -26.16 -37.77
C TYR A 985 -8.43 -25.69 -38.41
N ALA A 986 -9.14 -26.61 -39.07
CA ALA A 986 -10.43 -26.34 -39.68
C ALA A 986 -11.55 -27.00 -38.86
N CYS A 987 -12.42 -26.19 -38.27
CA CYS A 987 -13.58 -26.64 -37.49
C CYS A 987 -14.83 -25.87 -37.92
N GLY A 988 -15.83 -26.59 -38.44
CA GLY A 988 -17.03 -25.94 -38.99
C GLY A 988 -16.68 -25.03 -40.17
N LYS A 989 -17.01 -23.73 -40.05
CA LYS A 989 -16.73 -22.71 -41.08
C LYS A 989 -15.38 -22.01 -40.89
N ASP A 990 -14.74 -22.19 -39.73
CA ASP A 990 -13.54 -21.47 -39.37
C ASP A 990 -12.28 -22.28 -39.66
N ILE A 991 -11.33 -21.63 -40.31
CA ILE A 991 -10.00 -22.13 -40.60
C ILE A 991 -8.99 -21.24 -39.87
N LEU A 992 -8.38 -21.78 -38.83
CA LEU A 992 -7.35 -21.13 -38.02
C LEU A 992 -5.98 -21.59 -38.50
N THR A 993 -5.19 -20.69 -39.06
CA THR A 993 -3.79 -20.94 -39.43
C THR A 993 -2.88 -20.25 -38.43
N ALA A 994 -2.09 -21.02 -37.70
CA ALA A 994 -1.19 -20.53 -36.66
C ALA A 994 0.25 -20.97 -36.93
N GLY A 995 1.19 -20.02 -36.88
CA GLY A 995 2.63 -20.26 -36.90
C GLY A 995 3.32 -19.51 -35.77
N TRP A 996 4.65 -19.50 -35.73
CA TRP A 996 5.38 -18.79 -34.67
C TRP A 996 5.29 -17.26 -34.77
N ASP A 997 5.08 -16.76 -35.99
CA ASP A 997 5.13 -15.35 -36.33
C ASP A 997 3.81 -14.81 -36.92
N ALA A 998 2.84 -15.69 -37.19
CA ALA A 998 1.60 -15.31 -37.88
C ALA A 998 0.38 -16.10 -37.38
N PHE A 999 -0.77 -15.45 -37.40
CA PHE A 999 -2.07 -16.07 -37.13
C PHE A 999 -3.15 -15.48 -38.02
N ALA A 1000 -4.01 -16.34 -38.56
CA ALA A 1000 -5.14 -15.94 -39.37
C ALA A 1000 -6.35 -16.83 -39.09
N VAL A 1001 -7.54 -16.22 -39.08
CA VAL A 1001 -8.83 -16.89 -39.08
C VAL A 1001 -9.47 -16.57 -40.43
N ASN A 1002 -9.76 -17.60 -41.23
CA ASN A 1002 -10.32 -17.46 -42.58
C ASN A 1002 -9.51 -16.46 -43.45
N GLY A 1003 -8.17 -16.48 -43.30
CA GLY A 1003 -7.24 -15.62 -44.05
C GLY A 1003 -7.03 -14.21 -43.49
N LYS A 1004 -7.60 -13.85 -42.34
CA LYS A 1004 -7.44 -12.53 -41.71
C LYS A 1004 -6.91 -12.64 -40.28
N ASP A 1005 -5.97 -11.80 -39.87
CA ASP A 1005 -5.56 -11.71 -38.45
C ASP A 1005 -6.69 -11.05 -37.65
N PRO A 1006 -7.24 -11.70 -36.61
CA PRO A 1006 -8.23 -11.07 -35.73
C PRO A 1006 -7.75 -9.78 -35.07
N TRP A 1007 -6.43 -9.56 -34.97
CA TRP A 1007 -5.83 -8.32 -34.46
C TRP A 1007 -5.74 -7.18 -35.50
N ALA A 1008 -5.91 -7.48 -36.79
CA ALA A 1008 -5.75 -6.47 -37.84
C ALA A 1008 -6.77 -5.32 -37.73
N GLU A 1009 -8.04 -5.63 -37.50
CA GLU A 1009 -9.12 -4.64 -37.48
C GLU A 1009 -8.94 -3.63 -36.35
N ALA A 1010 -8.66 -4.08 -35.14
CA ALA A 1010 -8.49 -3.17 -34.02
C ALA A 1010 -7.15 -2.42 -34.10
N LYS A 1011 -6.10 -2.97 -34.74
CA LYS A 1011 -4.91 -2.20 -35.09
C LYS A 1011 -5.22 -1.09 -36.10
N GLU A 1012 -5.98 -1.38 -37.15
CA GLU A 1012 -6.44 -0.42 -38.17
C GLU A 1012 -7.26 0.71 -37.53
N LYS A 1013 -8.20 0.35 -36.65
CA LYS A 1013 -9.03 1.28 -35.88
C LYS A 1013 -8.29 1.94 -34.70
N ARG A 1014 -7.00 1.63 -34.49
CA ARG A 1014 -6.16 2.14 -33.39
C ARG A 1014 -6.83 1.96 -32.01
N LEU A 1015 -7.45 0.80 -31.81
CA LEU A 1015 -8.08 0.38 -30.57
C LEU A 1015 -7.04 -0.29 -29.66
N TRP A 1016 -7.09 0.08 -28.40
CA TRP A 1016 -6.34 -0.52 -27.31
C TRP A 1016 -7.16 -1.55 -26.55
N GLN A 1017 -8.48 -1.38 -26.52
CA GLN A 1017 -9.42 -2.29 -25.91
C GLN A 1017 -10.71 -2.28 -26.71
N ASP A 1018 -11.28 -3.47 -26.94
CA ASP A 1018 -12.62 -3.62 -27.52
C ASP A 1018 -13.38 -4.73 -26.80
N THR A 1019 -14.64 -4.42 -26.47
CA THR A 1019 -15.60 -5.36 -25.88
C THR A 1019 -17.00 -5.12 -26.47
N PRO A 1020 -17.99 -5.99 -26.23
CA PRO A 1020 -19.39 -5.72 -26.58
C PRO A 1020 -19.98 -4.44 -25.99
N MET A 1021 -19.41 -3.90 -24.90
CA MET A 1021 -19.97 -2.75 -24.18
C MET A 1021 -19.03 -1.54 -24.06
N SER A 1022 -17.74 -1.69 -24.38
CA SER A 1022 -16.74 -0.63 -24.21
C SER A 1022 -15.71 -0.63 -25.32
N GLN A 1023 -15.16 0.55 -25.61
CA GLN A 1023 -14.02 0.74 -26.51
C GLN A 1023 -13.06 1.77 -25.94
N MET A 1024 -11.77 1.46 -26.00
CA MET A 1024 -10.71 2.43 -25.73
C MET A 1024 -9.77 2.49 -26.92
N GLY A 1025 -9.47 3.69 -27.40
CA GLY A 1025 -8.65 3.84 -28.59
C GLY A 1025 -8.31 5.28 -28.94
N ARG A 1026 -7.50 5.45 -29.98
CA ARG A 1026 -6.91 6.73 -30.39
C ARG A 1026 -7.60 7.35 -31.62
N ALA A 1027 -8.60 6.66 -32.18
CA ALA A 1027 -9.39 7.09 -33.32
C ALA A 1027 -10.88 7.23 -32.93
N ARG A 1028 -11.77 7.33 -33.92
CA ARG A 1028 -13.22 7.33 -33.71
C ARG A 1028 -13.65 6.05 -32.98
N LEU A 1029 -14.41 6.21 -31.90
CA LEU A 1029 -14.97 5.10 -31.14
C LEU A 1029 -16.46 4.97 -31.47
N GLU A 1030 -16.92 3.74 -31.66
CA GLU A 1030 -18.33 3.45 -31.89
C GLU A 1030 -18.71 2.12 -31.27
N LYS A 1031 -19.71 2.16 -30.38
CA LYS A 1031 -20.26 0.98 -29.74
C LYS A 1031 -21.73 1.18 -29.48
N ASN A 1032 -22.56 0.17 -29.81
CA ASN A 1032 -24.00 0.17 -29.56
C ASN A 1032 -24.72 1.46 -30.00
N GLY A 1033 -24.31 2.02 -31.15
CA GLY A 1033 -24.85 3.27 -31.73
C GLY A 1033 -24.33 4.57 -31.09
N ALA A 1034 -23.64 4.50 -29.95
CA ALA A 1034 -22.94 5.64 -29.37
C ALA A 1034 -21.62 5.87 -30.09
N VAL A 1035 -21.29 7.13 -30.33
CA VAL A 1035 -20.14 7.54 -31.13
C VAL A 1035 -19.36 8.64 -30.41
N VAL A 1036 -18.04 8.47 -30.35
CA VAL A 1036 -17.10 9.53 -29.98
C VAL A 1036 -16.29 9.90 -31.21
N GLU A 1037 -16.55 11.09 -31.73
CA GLU A 1037 -15.82 11.68 -32.84
C GLU A 1037 -14.69 12.53 -32.30
N ARG A 1038 -13.49 12.34 -32.82
CA ARG A 1038 -12.30 13.00 -32.34
C ARG A 1038 -11.91 14.17 -33.24
N GLY A 1039 -11.51 15.29 -32.64
CA GLY A 1039 -10.88 16.38 -33.36
C GLY A 1039 -9.37 16.14 -33.61
N LYS A 1040 -8.67 17.21 -34.01
CA LYS A 1040 -7.28 17.12 -34.48
C LYS A 1040 -6.23 17.17 -33.37
N ARG A 1041 -6.58 17.64 -32.17
CA ARG A 1041 -5.64 17.77 -31.04
C ARG A 1041 -5.27 16.40 -30.45
N HIS A 1042 -3.98 16.20 -30.22
CA HIS A 1042 -3.38 15.04 -29.55
C HIS A 1042 -3.77 13.66 -30.12
N PRO A 1043 -3.74 13.42 -31.46
CA PRO A 1043 -4.21 12.18 -32.09
C PRO A 1043 -3.53 10.88 -31.60
N GLU A 1044 -2.44 11.00 -30.84
CA GLU A 1044 -1.72 9.93 -30.15
C GLU A 1044 -2.38 9.43 -28.86
N LEU A 1045 -3.23 10.23 -28.21
CA LEU A 1045 -3.86 9.91 -26.93
C LEU A 1045 -5.15 9.12 -27.08
N ASN A 1046 -5.57 8.38 -26.05
CA ASN A 1046 -6.79 7.55 -26.08
C ASN A 1046 -8.00 8.25 -25.42
N LEU A 1047 -9.19 7.90 -25.90
CA LEU A 1047 -10.48 8.14 -25.25
C LEU A 1047 -11.09 6.79 -24.85
N LEU A 1048 -12.06 6.82 -23.94
CA LEU A 1048 -12.84 5.64 -23.53
C LEU A 1048 -14.33 5.91 -23.77
N LEU A 1049 -15.00 4.96 -24.41
CA LEU A 1049 -16.44 4.90 -24.59
C LEU A 1049 -16.97 3.68 -23.84
N GLN A 1050 -17.97 3.88 -22.98
CA GLN A 1050 -18.72 2.82 -22.31
C GLN A 1050 -20.21 2.95 -22.64
N THR A 1051 -20.87 1.81 -22.79
CA THR A 1051 -22.27 1.72 -23.20
C THR A 1051 -23.00 0.71 -22.31
N PHE A 1052 -24.18 1.10 -21.84
CA PHE A 1052 -25.04 0.32 -20.97
C PHE A 1052 -26.46 0.32 -21.58
N PRO A 1053 -26.68 -0.46 -22.66
CA PRO A 1053 -27.92 -0.37 -23.44
C PRO A 1053 -29.18 -0.71 -22.63
N LYS A 1054 -29.12 -1.65 -21.68
CA LYS A 1054 -30.30 -1.98 -20.84
C LYS A 1054 -30.70 -0.82 -19.96
N GLN A 1055 -29.72 -0.05 -19.49
CA GLN A 1055 -29.94 1.16 -18.70
C GLN A 1055 -30.10 2.42 -19.57
N LYS A 1056 -30.01 2.31 -20.90
CA LYS A 1056 -30.00 3.43 -21.86
C LYS A 1056 -29.00 4.52 -21.45
N ARG A 1057 -27.83 4.10 -20.97
CA ARG A 1057 -26.77 4.99 -20.49
C ARG A 1057 -25.52 4.84 -21.35
N TYR A 1058 -24.95 5.96 -21.77
CA TYR A 1058 -23.78 6.01 -22.64
C TYR A 1058 -22.81 7.04 -22.10
N VAL A 1059 -21.52 6.69 -22.08
CA VAL A 1059 -20.50 7.47 -21.35
C VAL A 1059 -19.25 7.64 -22.20
N ALA A 1060 -18.88 8.89 -22.47
CA ALA A 1060 -17.62 9.25 -23.09
C ALA A 1060 -16.65 9.83 -22.05
N MET A 1061 -15.38 9.43 -22.11
CA MET A 1061 -14.37 9.87 -21.15
C MET A 1061 -13.07 10.29 -21.83
N ASN A 1062 -12.57 11.46 -21.43
CA ASN A 1062 -11.15 11.79 -21.51
C ASN A 1062 -10.52 11.45 -20.16
N LEU A 1063 -9.74 10.37 -20.10
CA LEU A 1063 -9.07 9.93 -18.89
C LEU A 1063 -7.69 10.59 -18.68
N LEU A 1064 -7.26 11.47 -19.59
CA LEU A 1064 -5.90 12.01 -19.63
C LEU A 1064 -5.91 13.53 -19.40
N PRO A 1065 -4.87 14.11 -18.74
CA PRO A 1065 -4.82 15.54 -18.38
C PRO A 1065 -4.79 16.49 -19.58
N HIS A 1066 -4.44 15.98 -20.75
CA HIS A 1066 -4.36 16.73 -21.99
C HIS A 1066 -5.74 17.22 -22.46
N TYR A 1067 -5.73 18.37 -23.09
CA TYR A 1067 -6.92 19.01 -23.65
C TYR A 1067 -7.21 18.43 -25.04
N ILE A 1068 -8.30 17.68 -25.16
CA ILE A 1068 -8.70 16.97 -26.38
C ILE A 1068 -10.01 17.53 -26.91
N ASP A 1069 -10.08 17.72 -28.22
CA ASP A 1069 -11.33 18.03 -28.93
C ASP A 1069 -12.07 16.72 -29.21
N TYR A 1070 -13.31 16.60 -28.76
CA TYR A 1070 -14.17 15.48 -29.13
C TYR A 1070 -15.65 15.84 -29.03
N ALA A 1071 -16.45 15.17 -29.87
CA ALA A 1071 -17.90 15.23 -29.85
C ALA A 1071 -18.44 13.86 -29.46
N PHE A 1072 -19.46 13.86 -28.60
CA PHE A 1072 -20.12 12.64 -28.16
C PHE A 1072 -21.57 12.62 -28.64
N ARG A 1073 -21.99 11.51 -29.25
CA ARG A 1073 -23.37 11.28 -29.66
C ARG A 1073 -23.85 9.95 -29.11
N GLU A 1074 -25.03 9.94 -28.49
CA GLU A 1074 -25.70 8.72 -28.04
C GLU A 1074 -26.82 8.30 -29.02
N PRO A 1075 -27.28 7.04 -29.01
CA PRO A 1075 -28.21 6.50 -30.01
C PRO A 1075 -29.57 7.21 -30.14
N GLY A 1076 -30.06 7.82 -29.06
CA GLY A 1076 -31.31 8.58 -29.03
C GLY A 1076 -31.22 10.00 -29.60
N GLY A 1077 -30.03 10.41 -30.08
CA GLY A 1077 -29.81 11.65 -30.82
C GLY A 1077 -29.23 12.80 -30.00
N VAL A 1078 -29.05 12.64 -28.69
CA VAL A 1078 -28.35 13.67 -27.90
C VAL A 1078 -26.90 13.76 -28.35
N ARG A 1079 -26.46 14.97 -28.68
CA ARG A 1079 -25.08 15.29 -29.07
C ARG A 1079 -24.51 16.32 -28.08
N ILE A 1080 -23.32 16.04 -27.57
CA ILE A 1080 -22.55 16.92 -26.67
C ILE A 1080 -21.26 17.33 -27.38
N VAL A 1081 -21.05 18.64 -27.52
CA VAL A 1081 -19.85 19.24 -28.12
C VAL A 1081 -19.37 20.37 -27.20
N ALA A 1082 -18.07 20.44 -26.94
CA ALA A 1082 -17.49 21.54 -26.16
C ALA A 1082 -17.15 22.75 -27.06
N ASP A 1083 -17.18 23.98 -26.52
CA ASP A 1083 -16.77 25.20 -27.24
C ASP A 1083 -15.25 25.34 -27.43
N GLY A 1084 -14.48 24.40 -26.88
CA GLY A 1084 -13.03 24.28 -26.97
C GLY A 1084 -12.59 22.87 -26.58
N ALA A 1085 -11.29 22.68 -26.38
CA ALA A 1085 -10.74 21.41 -25.94
C ALA A 1085 -11.08 21.14 -24.47
N CYS A 1086 -11.41 19.89 -24.13
CA CYS A 1086 -11.66 19.47 -22.75
C CYS A 1086 -10.49 18.65 -22.21
N SER A 1087 -10.05 18.99 -21.00
CA SER A 1087 -9.15 18.14 -20.19
C SER A 1087 -9.89 16.90 -19.66
N MET A 1088 -9.41 16.30 -18.56
CA MET A 1088 -9.98 15.11 -17.95
C MET A 1088 -11.44 15.30 -17.60
N GLY A 1089 -12.26 14.35 -18.03
CA GLY A 1089 -13.66 14.36 -17.71
C GLY A 1089 -14.43 13.15 -18.22
N ARG A 1090 -15.67 13.08 -17.77
CA ARG A 1090 -16.66 12.07 -18.10
C ARG A 1090 -17.97 12.76 -18.44
N TRP A 1091 -18.56 12.40 -19.57
CA TRP A 1091 -19.87 12.85 -20.01
C TRP A 1091 -20.78 11.63 -20.10
N SER A 1092 -21.73 11.54 -19.18
CA SER A 1092 -22.71 10.45 -19.14
C SER A 1092 -24.07 10.97 -19.56
N VAL A 1093 -24.71 10.32 -20.52
CA VAL A 1093 -26.09 10.58 -20.92
C VAL A 1093 -26.94 9.36 -20.62
N LYS A 1094 -28.06 9.56 -19.94
CA LYS A 1094 -29.05 8.52 -19.64
C LYS A 1094 -30.42 8.93 -20.16
N ASP A 1095 -31.13 7.98 -20.77
CA ASP A 1095 -32.50 8.16 -21.28
C ASP A 1095 -32.66 9.36 -22.25
N SER A 1096 -31.57 9.74 -22.93
CA SER A 1096 -31.51 10.93 -23.80
C SER A 1096 -31.98 12.23 -23.13
N ARG A 1097 -31.89 12.31 -21.79
CA ARG A 1097 -32.41 13.43 -21.00
C ARG A 1097 -31.51 13.85 -19.84
N ASP A 1098 -30.96 12.87 -19.12
CA ASP A 1098 -30.21 13.10 -17.90
C ASP A 1098 -28.72 13.13 -18.23
N ILE A 1099 -28.08 14.26 -17.94
CA ILE A 1099 -26.68 14.53 -18.27
C ILE A 1099 -25.89 14.67 -16.98
N ASP A 1100 -24.87 13.85 -16.82
CA ASP A 1100 -24.02 13.79 -15.64
C ASP A 1100 -22.56 13.98 -16.05
N ILE A 1101 -21.96 15.08 -15.58
CA ILE A 1101 -20.63 15.53 -15.98
C ILE A 1101 -19.72 15.53 -14.76
N LEU A 1102 -18.58 14.85 -14.89
CA LEU A 1102 -17.43 15.02 -14.02
C LEU A 1102 -16.33 15.70 -14.83
N TYR A 1103 -15.89 16.89 -14.43
CA TYR A 1103 -14.90 17.66 -15.16
C TYR A 1103 -14.09 18.58 -14.24
N HIS A 1104 -12.78 18.58 -14.43
CA HIS A 1104 -11.89 19.60 -13.90
C HIS A 1104 -10.76 19.87 -14.89
N ALA A 1105 -10.50 21.15 -15.17
CA ALA A 1105 -9.40 21.57 -16.01
C ALA A 1105 -8.05 21.30 -15.32
N TYR A 1106 -7.10 20.66 -16.02
CA TYR A 1106 -5.74 20.46 -15.52
C TYR A 1106 -4.85 21.66 -15.85
N GLY A 1107 -4.18 22.22 -14.85
CA GLY A 1107 -3.28 23.36 -15.02
C GLY A 1107 -1.83 22.98 -15.38
N GLY A 1108 -0.93 23.98 -15.31
CA GLY A 1108 0.51 23.78 -15.44
C GLY A 1108 0.95 23.41 -16.85
N GLU A 1109 1.77 22.35 -16.98
CA GLU A 1109 2.29 21.88 -18.28
C GLU A 1109 1.21 21.37 -19.23
N TYR A 1110 0.02 21.03 -18.72
CA TYR A 1110 -1.10 20.55 -19.52
C TYR A 1110 -2.05 21.66 -19.96
N ALA A 1111 -1.94 22.87 -19.38
CA ALA A 1111 -2.80 23.99 -19.75
C ALA A 1111 -2.54 24.39 -21.22
N PRO A 1112 -3.59 24.78 -21.98
CA PRO A 1112 -3.40 25.29 -23.33
C PRO A 1112 -2.55 26.56 -23.33
N LYS A 1113 -1.77 26.76 -24.40
CA LYS A 1113 -0.86 27.92 -24.49
C LYS A 1113 -1.60 29.22 -24.82
N GLU A 1114 -2.73 29.12 -25.50
CA GLU A 1114 -3.53 30.28 -25.89
C GLU A 1114 -4.82 30.39 -25.06
N ASN A 1115 -5.09 31.60 -24.55
CA ASN A 1115 -6.33 31.90 -23.83
C ASN A 1115 -7.51 31.81 -24.81
N GLY A 1116 -8.39 30.82 -24.60
CA GLY A 1116 -9.55 30.56 -25.46
C GLY A 1116 -9.61 29.14 -26.04
N GLU A 1117 -8.53 28.36 -25.93
CA GLU A 1117 -8.51 26.97 -26.39
C GLU A 1117 -9.22 25.99 -25.45
N ALA A 1118 -9.22 26.28 -24.15
CA ALA A 1118 -9.92 25.47 -23.16
C ALA A 1118 -11.44 25.69 -23.25
N ALA A 1119 -12.19 24.59 -23.18
CA ALA A 1119 -13.65 24.64 -23.11
C ALA A 1119 -14.14 25.38 -21.86
N THR A 1120 -15.10 26.28 -22.07
CA THR A 1120 -15.82 27.01 -21.03
C THR A 1120 -17.26 26.51 -20.86
N LEU A 1121 -17.83 25.87 -21.89
CA LEU A 1121 -19.19 25.34 -21.88
C LEU A 1121 -19.35 24.12 -22.79
N LEU A 1122 -20.44 23.39 -22.60
CA LEU A 1122 -20.88 22.31 -23.48
C LEU A 1122 -22.18 22.70 -24.20
N PHE A 1123 -22.20 22.51 -25.51
CA PHE A 1123 -23.38 22.52 -26.35
C PHE A 1123 -24.06 21.15 -26.32
N VAL A 1124 -25.31 21.12 -25.90
CA VAL A 1124 -26.15 19.92 -25.90
C VAL A 1124 -27.29 20.11 -26.89
N THR A 1125 -27.36 19.26 -27.90
CA THR A 1125 -28.41 19.28 -28.94
C THR A 1125 -29.11 17.93 -29.06
N GLY A 1126 -30.24 17.89 -29.78
CA GLY A 1126 -31.02 16.66 -30.00
C GLY A 1126 -31.91 16.23 -28.83
N ILE A 1127 -31.91 16.99 -27.72
CA ILE A 1127 -32.74 16.73 -26.55
C ILE A 1127 -34.12 17.38 -26.66
N LYS A 1128 -35.17 16.66 -26.23
CA LYS A 1128 -36.54 17.19 -26.18
C LYS A 1128 -36.79 17.90 -24.84
N GLY A 1129 -36.95 19.22 -24.89
CA GLY A 1129 -37.18 20.04 -23.68
C GLY A 1129 -35.90 20.27 -22.87
N ARG A 1130 -36.04 20.71 -21.62
CA ARG A 1130 -34.91 21.01 -20.73
C ARG A 1130 -34.28 19.72 -20.15
N PRO A 1131 -32.97 19.48 -20.32
CA PRO A 1131 -32.27 18.37 -19.68
C PRO A 1131 -32.28 18.50 -18.16
N GLN A 1132 -32.08 17.38 -17.47
CA GLN A 1132 -31.53 17.39 -16.12
C GLN A 1132 -30.01 17.33 -16.25
N ALA A 1133 -29.29 18.21 -15.56
CA ALA A 1133 -27.84 18.29 -15.67
C ALA A 1133 -27.18 18.36 -14.29
N THR A 1134 -26.16 17.54 -14.09
CA THR A 1134 -25.27 17.62 -12.92
C THR A 1134 -23.83 17.85 -13.36
N LEU A 1135 -23.11 18.69 -12.61
CA LEU A 1135 -21.68 18.97 -12.79
C LEU A 1135 -20.96 18.74 -11.47
N ASN A 1136 -20.02 17.80 -11.44
CA ASN A 1136 -19.25 17.43 -10.25
C ASN A 1136 -20.16 17.10 -9.05
N GLY A 1137 -21.27 16.39 -9.32
CA GLY A 1137 -22.27 15.99 -8.34
C GLY A 1137 -23.25 17.10 -7.90
N ARG A 1138 -23.15 18.32 -8.45
CA ARG A 1138 -24.07 19.42 -8.16
C ARG A 1138 -25.12 19.55 -9.27
N ASP A 1139 -26.39 19.72 -8.90
CA ASP A 1139 -27.45 20.03 -9.86
C ASP A 1139 -27.25 21.43 -10.44
N VAL A 1140 -27.12 21.49 -11.77
CA VAL A 1140 -26.96 22.74 -12.55
C VAL A 1140 -28.12 22.95 -13.52
N THR A 1141 -29.20 22.16 -13.39
CA THR A 1141 -30.38 22.20 -14.28
C THR A 1141 -30.96 23.61 -14.41
N ALA A 1142 -31.05 24.35 -13.30
CA ALA A 1142 -31.58 25.71 -13.30
C ALA A 1142 -30.67 26.75 -13.99
N ALA A 1143 -29.36 26.47 -14.06
CA ALA A 1143 -28.36 27.34 -14.68
C ALA A 1143 -28.22 27.13 -16.20
N LEU A 1144 -28.88 26.11 -16.75
CA LEU A 1144 -28.84 25.83 -18.19
C LEU A 1144 -29.48 26.98 -18.99
N LYS A 1145 -28.76 27.46 -19.99
CA LYS A 1145 -29.24 28.50 -20.92
C LYS A 1145 -29.74 27.84 -22.22
N PRO A 1146 -30.99 28.07 -22.65
CA PRO A 1146 -31.43 27.64 -23.97
C PRO A 1146 -30.68 28.46 -25.04
N TRP A 1147 -30.36 27.83 -26.15
CA TRP A 1147 -29.73 28.51 -27.27
C TRP A 1147 -30.29 27.99 -28.60
N SER A 1148 -30.21 28.85 -29.63
CA SER A 1148 -30.62 28.52 -30.99
C SER A 1148 -29.70 29.25 -31.97
N GLN A 1149 -29.16 28.54 -32.96
CA GLN A 1149 -28.38 29.13 -34.05
C GLN A 1149 -28.62 28.35 -35.34
N GLU A 1150 -28.96 29.06 -36.41
CA GLU A 1150 -29.10 28.50 -37.76
C GLU A 1150 -29.98 27.23 -37.84
N GLY A 1151 -31.07 27.21 -37.07
CA GLY A 1151 -32.04 26.11 -37.06
C GLY A 1151 -31.68 24.92 -36.15
N ILE A 1152 -30.60 25.01 -35.38
CA ILE A 1152 -30.24 24.04 -34.34
C ILE A 1152 -30.59 24.63 -32.98
N ASP A 1153 -31.47 23.95 -32.25
CA ASP A 1153 -31.85 24.29 -30.88
C ASP A 1153 -31.14 23.37 -29.87
N GLY A 1154 -30.83 23.92 -28.69
CA GLY A 1154 -30.20 23.14 -27.63
C GLY A 1154 -30.06 23.88 -26.30
N TRP A 1155 -29.16 23.35 -25.46
CA TRP A 1155 -28.84 23.88 -24.14
C TRP A 1155 -27.34 24.06 -23.95
N LEU A 1156 -26.96 25.10 -23.21
CA LEU A 1156 -25.59 25.37 -22.81
C LEU A 1156 -25.40 24.95 -21.35
N ILE A 1157 -24.39 24.11 -21.11
CA ILE A 1157 -23.95 23.73 -19.75
C ILE A 1157 -22.60 24.43 -19.48
N PRO A 1158 -22.52 25.38 -18.53
CA PRO A 1158 -21.25 26.00 -18.16
C PRO A 1158 -20.33 24.98 -17.46
N LEU A 1159 -19.06 24.92 -17.87
CA LEU A 1159 -18.03 24.08 -17.23
C LEU A 1159 -17.27 24.84 -16.13
N ALA A 1160 -17.14 26.17 -16.27
CA ALA A 1160 -16.56 27.05 -15.27
C ALA A 1160 -17.02 28.51 -15.45
N GLY A 1161 -17.20 29.24 -14.35
CA GLY A 1161 -17.48 30.68 -14.38
C GLY A 1161 -18.86 31.08 -14.91
N ALA A 1162 -19.00 32.37 -15.24
CA ALA A 1162 -20.18 32.90 -15.93
C ALA A 1162 -20.10 32.59 -17.43
N LEU A 1163 -21.25 32.42 -18.08
CA LEU A 1163 -21.32 32.23 -19.53
C LEU A 1163 -20.71 33.43 -20.26
N LEU A 1164 -20.00 33.15 -21.36
CA LEU A 1164 -19.49 34.18 -22.27
C LEU A 1164 -20.65 34.98 -22.91
N PRO A 1165 -20.40 36.19 -23.44
CA PRO A 1165 -21.39 36.92 -24.23
C PRO A 1165 -21.87 36.11 -25.45
N ASP A 1166 -23.15 36.25 -25.81
CA ASP A 1166 -23.77 35.41 -26.87
C ASP A 1166 -23.06 35.46 -28.22
N ALA A 1167 -22.50 36.62 -28.59
CA ALA A 1167 -21.71 36.76 -29.81
C ALA A 1167 -20.42 35.92 -29.79
N GLU A 1168 -19.79 35.77 -28.63
CA GLU A 1168 -18.59 34.96 -28.47
C GLU A 1168 -18.92 33.46 -28.47
N ILE A 1169 -20.02 33.08 -27.82
CA ILE A 1169 -20.53 31.69 -27.84
C ILE A 1169 -20.83 31.26 -29.28
N ALA A 1170 -21.52 32.10 -30.04
CA ALA A 1170 -21.86 31.82 -31.44
C ALA A 1170 -20.61 31.68 -32.33
N ALA A 1171 -19.58 32.49 -32.09
CA ALA A 1171 -18.30 32.42 -32.81
C ALA A 1171 -17.52 31.13 -32.48
N ARG A 1172 -17.46 30.75 -31.20
CA ARG A 1172 -16.76 29.54 -30.75
C ARG A 1172 -17.42 28.27 -31.24
N LEU A 1173 -18.75 28.21 -31.28
CA LEU A 1173 -19.46 27.06 -31.86
C LEU A 1173 -19.08 26.83 -33.32
N LYS A 1174 -19.06 27.90 -34.14
CA LYS A 1174 -18.67 27.83 -35.55
C LYS A 1174 -17.24 27.31 -35.73
N ALA A 1175 -16.37 27.56 -34.76
CA ALA A 1175 -15.00 27.04 -34.75
C ALA A 1175 -14.92 25.58 -34.25
N ALA A 1176 -15.74 25.21 -33.27
CA ALA A 1176 -15.77 23.89 -32.64
C ALA A 1176 -16.46 22.82 -33.50
N ASP A 1177 -17.38 23.21 -34.39
CA ASP A 1177 -18.07 22.32 -35.34
C ASP A 1177 -17.72 22.69 -36.80
N PRO A 1178 -16.50 22.36 -37.28
CA PRO A 1178 -16.16 22.51 -38.69
C PRO A 1178 -16.87 21.49 -39.59
N GLY A 1179 -17.69 20.60 -39.00
CA GLY A 1179 -18.44 19.51 -39.64
C GLY A 1179 -19.91 19.81 -39.90
N ARG A 1180 -20.24 21.10 -40.03
CA ARG A 1180 -21.13 21.47 -41.13
C ARG A 1180 -20.54 21.07 -42.47
#